data_AF-A0AAW2HP96-F1
#
_entry.id   AF-A0AAW2HP96-F1
#
_cell.length_a   1.000
_cell.length_b   1.000
_cell.length_c   1.000
_cell.angle_alpha   90.00
_cell.angle_beta   90.00
_cell.angle_gamma   90.00
#
_symmetry.space_group_name_H-M   'P 1'
#
loop_
_entity.id
_entity.type
_entity.pdbx_description
1 polymer ?
#
loop_
_entity_poly.entity_id
_entity_poly.type
_entity_poly.pdbx_seq_one_letter_code
_entity_poly.pdbx_strand_id
1 'polypeptide(L)'
;MDFNGPGTSIFQETPLEAFDSNAQREEEKEALEEQRRRDIELKDILETAFNDVSFDNEDCSGVNFSFNHSDSNYVSEPAEMPQERVSNDTISSIDFGKHFINEKNQELQTPIRHLKSIRTKSIDFNNHHESDKYSDQYRSIQQNGSLHDIVDASGGGGDADALLHYNHCIRSNSLGTYNSIKESKFINPEENFSLCKQYQNTDYNSTEQLQVLYDIRVREVHRLTELIDQMRNNHEIERGELNRQLAFGKAENERLRMTESELKNVIVANKSEIENLNLEMDSLKKTVSNLEECRENLLIELETSKMTVNDLERKILAIEKGRKDKTAVMQYEADIRELKEKHADSIKSISDELNRCKNNLDRTVAENEELKHKVIQMSQINDENLAKKSEIIHRLSKQIEESQEQCEKFMKNSFSEDNIKLQMEIKLLKDENCALSSKIETLEKNLANVEVELKQYECLSNFSAFESNELSDRNPDKENEYSEINKKLREELYRALNSQKGRRQEIQALQALIMKKDEQIHNMAEKERLFLAEASKFREDIGDHIAELKKFESLTAQKESENKRLKDLLDKAEKEFETKLKVFEEKCQALETENSFLRKEVADLKTKLGKDKLDGLTKYNEEYMKFHNDSLRRVREETQESFKLEILGKDIEIENLRKEMEEVKNLYVEVYNEKENLLNQFEKERVNLSSVDLDDVKKLQKELEKSRQRILELDLTLRQQYQQEVGKLNATIKQLNFDLEKLKKEKGHDVNEKNKILTENELLKSELEQITAEKNLYFLNCETLRKEVDQLRSDVEILRENSDKERNRSEEEHSREIEDIRSKYEIKIQKLNKEIELMLTRSISTDSKYTSPMKNAGKGFRHVASQGSPVPVQSASTSPLYKSSTQESCTSPISELKKDIKLSPYRGSNRDASILTDPDPKHLSKREVVRMMEKLGTKHEEEMITLENNYKLEIMKLEKKWQSEVDSIREKIRVEMMNLHVEELQELQEKHRIEMENRVEQEKKEAVVALITEWACEVQSLKQSHAEALAQVEKMKMKYNTAKSIALRYKSYFTSKAEQMKEEWKKVEEGYESALKELEKNVHMLVDVREDEVEAKIQSITRAYEHKINRMRMKLEKYEDLLKSEGKGDGGSSSKNSDEKEVKRSSKGPDKLVVPNSHLCRKI
;
A
#
# COMPACT_ATOMS: atom_id res chain seq x y z
N MET A 1 22.98 69.18 -27.14
CA MET A 1 22.36 67.98 -27.71
C MET A 1 21.71 67.26 -26.57
N ASP A 2 20.41 67.42 -26.47
CA ASP A 2 19.57 66.83 -25.44
C ASP A 2 19.22 65.40 -25.86
N PHE A 3 19.12 64.49 -24.88
CA PHE A 3 18.45 63.21 -25.06
C PHE A 3 17.65 62.87 -23.80
N ASN A 4 16.43 63.42 -23.73
CA ASN A 4 15.39 62.87 -22.88
C ASN A 4 14.89 61.55 -23.48
N GLY A 5 14.69 60.54 -22.65
CA GLY A 5 14.15 59.24 -23.06
C GLY A 5 13.81 58.40 -21.84
N PRO A 6 12.54 58.34 -21.40
CA PRO A 6 12.18 57.63 -20.19
C PRO A 6 12.09 56.11 -20.43
N GLY A 7 12.91 55.34 -19.72
CA GLY A 7 12.74 53.89 -19.63
C GLY A 7 11.59 53.56 -18.67
N THR A 8 10.43 53.18 -19.21
CA THR A 8 9.26 52.76 -18.42
C THR A 8 9.51 51.40 -17.78
N SER A 9 9.60 51.35 -16.44
CA SER A 9 9.53 50.07 -15.72
C SER A 9 8.15 49.44 -15.93
N ILE A 10 8.12 48.16 -16.30
CA ILE A 10 6.89 47.42 -16.63
C ILE A 10 6.26 46.72 -15.42
N PHE A 11 6.94 46.75 -14.27
CA PHE A 11 6.45 46.21 -13.01
C PHE A 11 6.04 47.35 -12.07
N GLN A 12 4.76 47.72 -12.11
CA GLN A 12 4.08 48.37 -10.99
C GLN A 12 3.22 47.31 -10.28
N GLU A 13 3.23 47.34 -8.96
CA GLU A 13 2.48 46.41 -8.12
C GLU A 13 0.99 46.74 -8.19
N THR A 14 0.18 45.82 -8.74
CA THR A 14 -1.26 45.80 -8.51
C THR A 14 -1.54 45.00 -7.24
N PRO A 15 -2.33 45.52 -6.27
CA PRO A 15 -2.74 44.74 -5.12
C PRO A 15 -3.59 43.54 -5.57
N LEU A 16 -3.38 42.38 -4.95
CA LEU A 16 -4.17 41.18 -5.21
C LEU A 16 -5.58 41.34 -4.61
N GLU A 17 -6.52 41.83 -5.42
CA GLU A 17 -7.95 41.78 -5.13
C GLU A 17 -8.43 40.32 -5.04
N ALA A 18 -9.54 40.10 -4.32
CA ALA A 18 -10.01 38.76 -3.98
C ALA A 18 -10.41 37.94 -5.23
N PHE A 19 -9.83 36.76 -5.39
CA PHE A 19 -10.26 35.80 -6.41
C PHE A 19 -11.71 35.38 -6.18
N ASP A 20 -12.50 35.35 -7.26
CA ASP A 20 -13.95 35.30 -7.16
C ASP A 20 -14.48 33.89 -6.84
N SER A 21 -14.75 33.68 -5.54
CA SER A 21 -15.31 32.43 -4.97
C SER A 21 -16.71 32.03 -5.48
N ASN A 22 -17.27 32.75 -6.46
CA ASN A 22 -18.48 32.36 -7.17
C ASN A 22 -18.18 31.44 -8.38
N ALA A 23 -17.10 31.68 -9.14
CA ALA A 23 -16.81 30.92 -10.36
C ALA A 23 -16.61 29.41 -10.07
N GLN A 24 -15.79 29.10 -9.07
CA GLN A 24 -15.55 27.74 -8.58
C GLN A 24 -16.83 27.07 -8.02
N ARG A 25 -17.84 27.87 -7.65
CA ARG A 25 -19.13 27.42 -7.10
C ARG A 25 -20.22 27.28 -8.16
N GLU A 26 -19.99 27.78 -9.38
CA GLU A 26 -20.77 27.44 -10.56
C GLU A 26 -20.21 26.16 -11.22
N GLU A 27 -18.88 26.01 -11.29
CA GLU A 27 -18.23 24.78 -11.76
C GLU A 27 -18.61 23.55 -10.90
N GLU A 28 -18.60 23.67 -9.56
CA GLU A 28 -19.07 22.61 -8.65
C GLU A 28 -20.55 22.26 -8.86
N LYS A 29 -21.40 23.26 -9.21
CA LYS A 29 -22.81 23.01 -9.53
C LYS A 29 -23.00 22.31 -10.88
N GLU A 30 -22.24 22.70 -11.90
CA GLU A 30 -22.32 22.09 -13.23
C GLU A 30 -21.89 20.61 -13.16
N ALA A 31 -20.85 20.30 -12.40
CA ALA A 31 -20.44 18.92 -12.11
C ALA A 31 -21.53 18.09 -11.40
N LEU A 32 -22.21 18.67 -10.40
CA LEU A 32 -23.32 18.01 -9.69
C LEU A 32 -24.57 17.80 -10.57
N GLU A 33 -24.88 18.76 -11.44
CA GLU A 33 -26.03 18.68 -12.35
C GLU A 33 -25.76 17.68 -13.49
N GLU A 34 -24.51 17.59 -13.99
CA GLU A 34 -24.13 16.56 -14.97
C GLU A 34 -24.09 15.16 -14.34
N GLN A 35 -23.58 15.00 -13.12
CA GLN A 35 -23.66 13.72 -12.42
C GLN A 35 -25.12 13.26 -12.25
N ARG A 36 -26.03 14.18 -11.92
CA ARG A 36 -27.48 13.92 -11.92
C ARG A 36 -28.03 13.45 -13.27
N ARG A 37 -27.57 14.01 -14.38
CA ARG A 37 -27.95 13.55 -15.72
C ARG A 37 -27.50 12.11 -15.97
N ARG A 38 -26.25 11.79 -15.64
CA ARG A 38 -25.71 10.43 -15.80
C ARG A 38 -26.46 9.41 -14.93
N ASP A 39 -26.84 9.77 -13.71
CA ASP A 39 -27.64 8.91 -12.82
C ASP A 39 -29.07 8.66 -13.36
N ILE A 40 -29.68 9.67 -14.00
CA ILE A 40 -31.00 9.54 -14.67
C ILE A 40 -30.88 8.68 -15.93
N GLU A 41 -29.86 8.90 -16.75
CA GLU A 41 -29.60 8.13 -17.98
C GLU A 41 -29.30 6.66 -17.67
N LEU A 42 -28.47 6.38 -16.66
CA LEU A 42 -28.22 5.02 -16.16
C LEU A 42 -29.51 4.35 -15.64
N LYS A 43 -30.39 5.10 -14.97
CA LYS A 43 -31.68 4.58 -14.49
C LYS A 43 -32.62 4.24 -15.65
N ASP A 44 -32.72 5.10 -16.66
CA ASP A 44 -33.57 4.88 -17.84
C ASP A 44 -33.07 3.68 -18.69
N ILE A 45 -31.74 3.56 -18.85
CA ILE A 45 -31.10 2.37 -19.45
C ILE A 45 -31.43 1.10 -18.64
N LEU A 46 -31.33 1.13 -17.31
CA LEU A 46 -31.62 -0.03 -16.46
C LEU A 46 -33.12 -0.42 -16.44
N GLU A 47 -34.02 0.55 -16.56
CA GLU A 47 -35.47 0.30 -16.61
C GLU A 47 -35.97 -0.10 -18.02
N THR A 48 -35.20 0.16 -19.08
CA THR A 48 -35.52 -0.26 -20.46
C THR A 48 -34.84 -1.56 -20.89
N ALA A 49 -33.57 -1.81 -20.51
CA ALA A 49 -32.73 -2.91 -21.02
C ALA A 49 -33.24 -4.34 -20.75
N PHE A 50 -34.26 -4.53 -19.91
CA PHE A 50 -34.84 -5.83 -19.59
C PHE A 50 -36.24 -6.08 -20.19
N ASN A 51 -36.85 -5.10 -20.86
CA ASN A 51 -38.22 -5.24 -21.38
C ASN A 51 -38.31 -6.08 -22.66
N ASP A 52 -37.24 -6.12 -23.46
CA ASP A 52 -37.20 -6.84 -24.74
C ASP A 52 -36.80 -8.33 -24.60
N VAL A 53 -36.49 -8.80 -23.38
CA VAL A 53 -35.98 -10.16 -23.14
C VAL A 53 -37.13 -11.17 -22.93
N SER A 54 -37.85 -11.47 -24.01
CA SER A 54 -38.83 -12.57 -24.05
C SER A 54 -38.11 -13.93 -24.04
N PHE A 55 -38.08 -14.60 -22.89
CA PHE A 55 -37.47 -15.92 -22.70
C PHE A 55 -38.32 -17.07 -23.28
N ASP A 56 -38.36 -17.20 -24.59
CA ASP A 56 -38.80 -18.41 -25.29
C ASP A 56 -37.70 -19.49 -25.19
N ASN A 57 -37.70 -20.23 -24.08
CA ASN A 57 -36.79 -21.35 -23.81
C ASN A 57 -37.52 -22.70 -23.90
N GLU A 58 -37.69 -23.21 -25.12
CA GLU A 58 -37.66 -24.66 -25.35
C GLU A 58 -36.19 -25.13 -25.56
N ASP A 59 -35.97 -26.43 -25.69
CA ASP A 59 -34.66 -27.08 -25.92
C ASP A 59 -33.50 -26.78 -24.94
N CYS A 60 -33.56 -27.47 -23.79
CA CYS A 60 -32.36 -27.89 -23.05
C CYS A 60 -32.42 -29.41 -22.78
N SER A 61 -32.14 -30.21 -23.81
CA SER A 61 -31.98 -31.66 -23.67
C SER A 61 -30.61 -32.02 -23.06
N GLY A 62 -30.55 -33.07 -22.25
CA GLY A 62 -29.42 -33.32 -21.35
C GLY A 62 -28.23 -34.05 -21.97
N VAL A 63 -27.02 -33.62 -21.64
CA VAL A 63 -25.78 -34.37 -21.87
C VAL A 63 -25.48 -35.24 -20.63
N ASN A 64 -25.50 -36.56 -20.81
CA ASN A 64 -25.12 -37.50 -19.75
C ASN A 64 -23.61 -37.50 -19.53
N PHE A 65 -23.17 -37.39 -18.27
CA PHE A 65 -21.83 -37.82 -17.87
C PHE A 65 -21.94 -38.99 -16.89
N SER A 66 -21.57 -40.18 -17.37
CA SER A 66 -21.47 -41.39 -16.55
C SER A 66 -20.11 -41.39 -15.83
N PHE A 67 -20.13 -41.53 -14.50
CA PHE A 67 -18.92 -41.74 -13.72
C PHE A 67 -19.08 -43.01 -12.87
N ASN A 68 -18.33 -44.05 -13.22
CA ASN A 68 -18.30 -45.30 -12.47
C ASN A 68 -17.38 -45.17 -11.25
N HIS A 69 -17.89 -45.50 -10.07
CA HIS A 69 -17.04 -45.93 -8.95
C HIS A 69 -17.40 -47.37 -8.61
N SER A 70 -16.39 -48.22 -8.48
CA SER A 70 -16.54 -49.64 -8.13
C SER A 70 -16.46 -49.84 -6.62
N ASP A 71 -17.34 -50.68 -6.08
CA ASP A 71 -17.26 -51.12 -4.69
C ASP A 71 -15.97 -51.90 -4.41
N SER A 72 -15.40 -51.70 -3.22
CA SER A 72 -14.30 -52.51 -2.69
C SER A 72 -14.48 -52.69 -1.19
N ASN A 73 -15.31 -53.67 -0.80
CA ASN A 73 -15.43 -54.12 0.59
C ASN A 73 -14.07 -54.56 1.15
N TYR A 74 -13.72 -54.09 2.35
CA TYR A 74 -12.93 -54.85 3.31
C TYR A 74 -13.47 -54.64 4.73
N VAL A 75 -13.10 -55.55 5.64
CA VAL A 75 -13.94 -55.97 6.76
C VAL A 75 -13.15 -56.03 8.09
N SER A 76 -13.87 -55.79 9.19
CA SER A 76 -13.51 -56.12 10.59
C SER A 76 -12.58 -55.19 11.41
N GLU A 77 -13.18 -54.66 12.48
CA GLU A 77 -12.74 -54.63 13.90
C GLU A 77 -11.85 -55.81 14.39
N PRO A 78 -11.29 -55.81 15.63
CA PRO A 78 -11.53 -54.88 16.76
C PRO A 78 -10.28 -54.30 17.46
N ALA A 79 -10.59 -53.51 18.50
CA ALA A 79 -9.77 -52.89 19.56
C ALA A 79 -8.52 -53.62 20.11
N GLU A 80 -7.57 -52.82 20.64
CA GLU A 80 -7.05 -53.00 22.00
C GLU A 80 -6.40 -51.72 22.61
N MET A 81 -6.18 -51.75 23.93
CA MET A 81 -5.59 -50.75 24.85
C MET A 81 -5.03 -51.56 26.05
N PRO A 82 -4.09 -51.10 26.93
CA PRO A 82 -3.60 -49.72 27.14
C PRO A 82 -2.07 -49.58 27.49
N GLN A 83 -1.70 -48.40 28.02
CA GLN A 83 -0.71 -48.12 29.09
C GLN A 83 0.83 -47.95 28.88
N GLU A 84 1.30 -46.92 29.62
CA GLU A 84 2.56 -46.76 30.40
C GLU A 84 3.92 -46.27 29.83
N ARG A 85 4.30 -45.09 30.37
CA ARG A 85 5.60 -44.61 30.93
C ARG A 85 6.89 -45.43 30.69
N VAL A 86 8.00 -44.71 30.42
CA VAL A 86 9.08 -44.40 31.41
C VAL A 86 10.16 -43.49 30.77
N SER A 87 10.91 -42.76 31.60
CA SER A 87 11.99 -41.79 31.29
C SER A 87 13.28 -42.40 30.71
N ASN A 88 14.15 -41.58 30.11
CA ASN A 88 15.52 -41.30 30.60
C ASN A 88 16.39 -40.41 29.66
N ASP A 89 16.76 -39.23 30.16
CA ASP A 89 18.13 -38.72 30.36
C ASP A 89 19.31 -39.02 29.39
N THR A 90 19.93 -37.91 28.94
CA THR A 90 21.39 -37.64 28.93
C THR A 90 22.33 -38.38 27.95
N ILE A 91 23.11 -37.62 27.17
CA ILE A 91 24.58 -37.76 27.04
C ILE A 91 25.25 -36.53 26.39
N SER A 92 26.56 -36.38 26.61
CA SER A 92 27.37 -35.16 26.56
C SER A 92 27.83 -34.65 25.18
N SER A 93 27.93 -33.31 25.10
CA SER A 93 29.11 -32.53 24.69
C SER A 93 30.35 -33.27 24.16
N ILE A 94 30.91 -32.75 23.06
CA ILE A 94 32.35 -32.76 22.74
C ILE A 94 32.75 -31.35 22.27
N ASP A 95 33.85 -30.83 22.83
CA ASP A 95 34.58 -29.62 22.41
C ASP A 95 35.94 -30.02 21.83
N PHE A 96 36.42 -29.33 20.79
CA PHE A 96 37.83 -29.30 20.38
C PHE A 96 38.10 -28.12 19.44
N GLY A 97 39.11 -27.31 19.75
CA GLY A 97 39.41 -26.08 19.00
C GLY A 97 40.83 -25.96 18.44
N LYS A 98 41.02 -24.90 17.64
CA LYS A 98 42.27 -24.21 17.27
C LYS A 98 43.47 -25.05 16.77
N HIS A 99 43.95 -24.74 15.56
CA HIS A 99 45.37 -24.44 15.37
C HIS A 99 45.63 -23.49 14.18
N PHE A 100 46.70 -22.70 14.27
CA PHE A 100 47.22 -21.76 13.27
C PHE A 100 48.11 -22.46 12.23
N ILE A 101 48.22 -21.91 11.00
CA ILE A 101 49.49 -21.46 10.35
C ILE A 101 49.26 -20.93 8.90
N ASN A 102 49.30 -19.60 8.77
CA ASN A 102 50.19 -18.77 7.94
C ASN A 102 50.51 -19.06 6.42
N GLU A 103 50.15 -18.06 5.59
CA GLU A 103 50.95 -17.37 4.54
C GLU A 103 51.25 -17.90 3.11
N LYS A 104 51.30 -16.90 2.21
CA LYS A 104 52.11 -16.70 0.97
C LYS A 104 51.67 -17.30 -0.39
N ASN A 105 50.90 -16.47 -1.10
CA ASN A 105 51.31 -15.66 -2.28
C ASN A 105 52.00 -16.27 -3.52
N GLN A 106 51.55 -15.69 -4.65
CA GLN A 106 52.29 -15.33 -5.89
C GLN A 106 52.48 -16.35 -7.04
N GLU A 107 51.59 -16.18 -8.03
CA GLU A 107 51.90 -15.64 -9.38
C GLU A 107 52.33 -16.54 -10.57
N LEU A 108 51.87 -16.04 -11.74
CA LEU A 108 52.41 -16.14 -13.10
C LEU A 108 52.31 -17.44 -13.93
N GLN A 109 51.39 -17.33 -14.91
CA GLN A 109 51.52 -17.69 -16.32
C GLN A 109 51.41 -19.16 -16.78
N THR A 110 50.57 -19.32 -17.81
CA THR A 110 50.48 -20.50 -18.69
C THR A 110 51.56 -20.42 -19.79
N PRO A 111 51.84 -21.50 -20.54
CA PRO A 111 51.15 -21.61 -21.83
C PRO A 111 50.89 -23.03 -22.40
N ILE A 112 49.63 -23.26 -22.82
CA ILE A 112 49.23 -23.66 -24.19
C ILE A 112 49.62 -25.06 -24.77
N ARG A 113 48.56 -25.84 -25.10
CA ARG A 113 48.37 -26.87 -26.18
C ARG A 113 48.75 -28.36 -25.97
N HIS A 114 47.68 -29.16 -25.95
CA HIS A 114 47.43 -30.41 -26.70
C HIS A 114 48.52 -31.50 -26.86
N LEU A 115 48.18 -32.73 -26.44
CA LEU A 115 47.93 -33.82 -27.39
C LEU A 115 46.97 -34.90 -26.83
N LYS A 116 46.54 -35.84 -27.68
CA LYS A 116 45.32 -36.64 -27.55
C LYS A 116 45.47 -37.97 -26.78
N SER A 117 44.35 -38.40 -26.18
CA SER A 117 43.78 -39.77 -26.26
C SER A 117 44.43 -40.94 -25.50
N ILE A 118 43.71 -41.40 -24.45
CA ILE A 118 43.33 -42.80 -24.15
C ILE A 118 42.06 -42.69 -23.27
N ARG A 119 40.86 -43.26 -23.52
CA ARG A 119 40.36 -44.53 -24.11
C ARG A 119 39.83 -45.50 -23.02
N THR A 120 38.58 -45.31 -22.58
CA THR A 120 37.71 -46.41 -22.07
C THR A 120 36.21 -46.15 -22.30
N LYS A 121 35.65 -46.95 -23.21
CA LYS A 121 34.25 -47.44 -23.33
C LYS A 121 33.18 -46.87 -22.37
N SER A 122 32.12 -46.32 -22.96
CA SER A 122 30.72 -46.58 -22.59
C SER A 122 29.94 -46.90 -23.87
N ILE A 123 28.85 -47.66 -23.77
CA ILE A 123 27.97 -48.14 -24.86
C ILE A 123 26.56 -48.14 -24.25
N ASP A 124 25.66 -47.20 -24.52
CA ASP A 124 24.89 -46.90 -25.75
C ASP A 124 23.50 -47.56 -25.74
N PHE A 125 22.46 -46.73 -25.71
CA PHE A 125 21.10 -46.86 -26.30
C PHE A 125 20.34 -45.57 -25.86
N ASN A 126 20.20 -44.52 -26.69
CA ASN A 126 19.26 -44.34 -27.83
C ASN A 126 17.79 -44.67 -27.45
N ASN A 127 16.76 -43.89 -27.77
CA ASN A 127 16.55 -42.56 -28.40
C ASN A 127 15.15 -42.04 -27.90
N HIS A 128 14.62 -40.83 -28.12
CA HIS A 128 14.68 -39.88 -29.26
C HIS A 128 14.55 -38.41 -28.80
N HIS A 129 14.91 -37.49 -29.70
CA HIS A 129 14.65 -36.04 -29.64
C HIS A 129 13.66 -35.68 -30.77
N GLU A 130 12.56 -34.97 -30.48
CA GLU A 130 11.67 -34.18 -31.39
C GLU A 130 10.35 -33.88 -30.61
N SER A 131 9.61 -32.77 -30.79
CA SER A 131 9.82 -31.57 -31.61
C SER A 131 8.98 -30.39 -31.05
N ASP A 132 9.61 -29.37 -30.45
CA ASP A 132 8.93 -28.13 -30.06
C ASP A 132 8.61 -27.24 -31.27
N LYS A 133 7.39 -27.35 -31.82
CA LYS A 133 6.89 -26.51 -32.94
C LYS A 133 5.36 -26.31 -32.92
N TYR A 134 4.84 -25.41 -32.09
CA TYR A 134 3.49 -24.82 -32.27
C TYR A 134 3.34 -23.50 -31.50
N SER A 135 3.82 -22.38 -32.06
CA SER A 135 3.52 -21.02 -31.51
C SER A 135 3.63 -19.86 -32.51
N ASP A 136 4.55 -19.92 -33.48
CA ASP A 136 4.88 -18.76 -34.34
C ASP A 136 4.32 -18.85 -35.78
N GLN A 137 3.01 -18.60 -35.97
CA GLN A 137 2.46 -18.47 -37.34
C GLN A 137 1.28 -17.50 -37.53
N TYR A 138 1.15 -16.45 -36.70
CA TYR A 138 0.13 -15.40 -36.87
C TYR A 138 0.63 -13.95 -36.70
N ARG A 139 1.87 -13.65 -37.13
CA ARG A 139 2.42 -12.28 -37.05
C ARG A 139 3.24 -11.75 -38.23
N SER A 140 2.97 -12.25 -39.45
CA SER A 140 3.46 -11.61 -40.67
C SER A 140 2.52 -11.86 -41.87
N ILE A 141 1.63 -10.90 -42.15
CA ILE A 141 1.06 -10.48 -43.45
C ILE A 141 0.26 -9.19 -43.16
N GLN A 142 0.96 -8.06 -43.08
CA GLN A 142 0.41 -6.69 -43.18
C GLN A 142 1.51 -5.70 -43.59
N GLN A 143 2.17 -5.96 -44.72
CA GLN A 143 2.91 -4.94 -45.46
C GLN A 143 3.21 -5.41 -46.88
N ASN A 144 3.06 -4.48 -47.83
CA ASN A 144 3.33 -4.64 -49.27
C ASN A 144 2.42 -5.65 -49.98
N GLY A 145 1.83 -5.25 -51.12
CA GLY A 145 0.90 -6.08 -51.89
C GLY A 145 1.29 -6.16 -53.37
N SER A 146 0.49 -6.89 -54.14
CA SER A 146 0.44 -6.76 -55.59
C SER A 146 -0.98 -7.06 -56.10
N LEU A 147 -1.31 -6.48 -57.24
CA LEU A 147 -2.52 -6.75 -58.03
C LEU A 147 -2.31 -8.01 -58.92
N HIS A 148 -3.41 -8.44 -59.56
CA HIS A 148 -3.56 -9.42 -60.63
C HIS A 148 -3.68 -10.94 -60.30
N ASP A 149 -4.87 -11.44 -60.66
CA ASP A 149 -5.21 -12.66 -61.43
C ASP A 149 -4.76 -14.05 -60.96
N ILE A 150 -5.71 -14.98 -60.82
CA ILE A 150 -6.06 -15.97 -61.88
C ILE A 150 -7.30 -16.82 -61.50
N VAL A 151 -8.30 -16.79 -62.40
CA VAL A 151 -9.27 -17.81 -62.87
C VAL A 151 -9.75 -18.97 -61.97
N ASP A 152 -11.05 -19.28 -62.13
CA ASP A 152 -11.78 -20.46 -61.64
C ASP A 152 -11.07 -21.82 -61.74
N ALA A 153 -11.31 -22.67 -60.75
CA ALA A 153 -11.20 -24.13 -60.87
C ALA A 153 -12.28 -24.84 -60.04
N SER A 154 -13.45 -25.09 -60.65
CA SER A 154 -14.40 -26.07 -60.11
C SER A 154 -13.99 -27.48 -60.56
N GLY A 155 -13.83 -28.39 -59.60
CA GLY A 155 -13.39 -29.77 -59.85
C GLY A 155 -13.77 -30.66 -58.68
N GLY A 156 -14.60 -31.67 -58.93
CA GLY A 156 -15.22 -32.49 -57.88
C GLY A 156 -14.52 -33.84 -57.63
N GLY A 157 -14.86 -34.44 -56.49
CA GLY A 157 -14.51 -35.79 -56.07
C GLY A 157 -14.82 -35.95 -54.57
N GLY A 158 -15.26 -37.11 -54.08
CA GLY A 158 -15.58 -38.34 -54.81
C GLY A 158 -15.77 -39.52 -53.86
N ASP A 159 -17.05 -39.81 -53.55
CA ASP A 159 -17.59 -41.02 -52.92
C ASP A 159 -17.28 -41.39 -51.45
N ALA A 160 -18.30 -42.02 -50.86
CA ALA A 160 -18.28 -43.06 -49.81
C ALA A 160 -17.68 -42.76 -48.41
N ASP A 161 -18.48 -42.13 -47.53
CA ASP A 161 -19.02 -42.83 -46.33
C ASP A 161 -20.07 -41.97 -45.56
N ALA A 162 -21.35 -42.05 -45.97
CA ALA A 162 -22.43 -41.25 -45.35
C ALA A 162 -23.85 -41.88 -45.40
N LEU A 163 -23.98 -43.18 -45.71
CA LEU A 163 -25.28 -43.77 -46.11
C LEU A 163 -26.10 -44.43 -44.99
N LEU A 164 -25.84 -44.13 -43.71
CA LEU A 164 -26.48 -44.83 -42.56
C LEU A 164 -27.17 -43.93 -41.52
N HIS A 165 -27.41 -42.64 -41.80
CA HIS A 165 -28.02 -41.73 -40.80
C HIS A 165 -29.26 -40.92 -41.26
N TYR A 166 -29.91 -41.30 -42.37
CA TYR A 166 -31.02 -40.54 -42.97
C TYR A 166 -32.43 -41.07 -42.66
N ASN A 167 -32.60 -42.04 -41.76
CA ASN A 167 -33.87 -42.77 -41.58
C ASN A 167 -34.52 -42.68 -40.18
N HIS A 168 -34.20 -41.66 -39.38
CA HIS A 168 -34.81 -41.45 -38.05
C HIS A 168 -35.52 -40.10 -37.84
N CYS A 169 -35.56 -39.21 -38.84
CA CYS A 169 -36.12 -37.85 -38.70
C CYS A 169 -37.55 -37.67 -39.26
N ILE A 170 -38.23 -38.74 -39.71
CA ILE A 170 -39.61 -38.66 -40.23
C ILE A 170 -40.54 -39.62 -39.48
N ARG A 171 -40.65 -39.49 -38.14
CA ARG A 171 -41.75 -40.14 -37.39
C ARG A 171 -42.20 -39.52 -36.06
N SER A 172 -41.90 -38.25 -35.80
CA SER A 172 -42.44 -37.54 -34.62
C SER A 172 -42.48 -36.03 -34.82
N ASN A 173 -43.53 -35.53 -35.48
CA ASN A 173 -44.09 -34.20 -35.21
C ASN A 173 -45.50 -34.08 -35.82
N SER A 174 -46.52 -34.22 -34.98
CA SER A 174 -47.92 -33.92 -35.30
C SER A 174 -48.61 -33.46 -34.02
N LEU A 175 -49.28 -32.30 -34.10
CA LEU A 175 -49.80 -31.44 -33.02
C LEU A 175 -48.76 -30.48 -32.40
N GLY A 176 -49.13 -29.20 -32.31
CA GLY A 176 -48.25 -28.05 -32.04
C GLY A 176 -47.68 -27.43 -33.33
N THR A 177 -47.83 -26.14 -33.64
CA THR A 177 -48.59 -25.07 -32.96
C THR A 177 -49.23 -24.12 -33.98
N TYR A 178 -50.56 -24.17 -34.12
CA TYR A 178 -51.33 -23.16 -34.88
C TYR A 178 -51.49 -21.90 -34.01
N ASN A 179 -50.71 -20.83 -34.24
CA ASN A 179 -51.10 -19.45 -33.86
C ASN A 179 -50.17 -18.28 -34.31
N SER A 180 -49.48 -18.32 -35.47
CA SER A 180 -48.78 -17.10 -35.96
C SER A 180 -48.66 -16.90 -37.48
N ILE A 181 -49.68 -17.28 -38.27
CA ILE A 181 -49.84 -16.76 -39.63
C ILE A 181 -51.29 -16.32 -39.86
N LYS A 182 -51.57 -15.05 -39.52
CA LYS A 182 -52.51 -14.23 -40.29
C LYS A 182 -51.68 -13.39 -41.24
N GLU A 183 -52.25 -13.02 -42.38
CA GLU A 183 -51.59 -12.23 -43.43
C GLU A 183 -50.51 -12.96 -44.26
N SER A 184 -50.83 -14.17 -44.73
CA SER A 184 -50.46 -14.54 -46.10
C SER A 184 -51.73 -14.61 -46.97
N LYS A 185 -51.81 -13.70 -47.95
CA LYS A 185 -52.77 -13.75 -49.07
C LYS A 185 -52.01 -14.35 -50.27
N PHE A 186 -52.76 -14.89 -51.24
CA PHE A 186 -52.26 -15.80 -52.30
C PHE A 186 -51.81 -17.15 -51.69
N ILE A 187 -52.41 -18.30 -52.01
CA ILE A 187 -53.05 -18.73 -53.26
C ILE A 187 -54.53 -19.08 -53.06
N ASN A 188 -55.36 -18.85 -54.09
CA ASN A 188 -56.80 -19.06 -54.01
C ASN A 188 -57.17 -20.56 -54.19
N PRO A 189 -57.81 -21.26 -53.23
CA PRO A 189 -58.08 -22.70 -53.32
C PRO A 189 -58.97 -23.11 -54.50
N GLU A 190 -59.81 -22.19 -54.97
CA GLU A 190 -60.78 -22.42 -56.05
C GLU A 190 -60.14 -22.74 -57.40
N GLU A 191 -58.93 -22.21 -57.70
CA GLU A 191 -58.26 -22.50 -58.97
C GLU A 191 -57.79 -23.96 -59.07
N ASN A 192 -57.18 -24.49 -58.01
CA ASN A 192 -56.76 -25.89 -57.98
C ASN A 192 -57.98 -26.83 -58.03
N PHE A 193 -59.10 -26.44 -57.42
CA PHE A 193 -60.36 -27.20 -57.49
C PHE A 193 -60.99 -27.15 -58.90
N SER A 194 -60.88 -26.02 -59.60
CA SER A 194 -61.32 -25.85 -60.99
C SER A 194 -60.49 -26.68 -61.97
N LEU A 195 -59.16 -26.62 -61.86
CA LEU A 195 -58.24 -27.34 -62.75
C LEU A 195 -58.32 -28.86 -62.56
N CYS A 196 -58.54 -29.33 -61.34
CA CYS A 196 -58.80 -30.74 -61.05
C CYS A 196 -60.16 -31.21 -61.64
N LYS A 197 -61.19 -30.36 -61.68
CA LYS A 197 -62.43 -30.62 -62.42
C LYS A 197 -62.23 -30.63 -63.95
N GLN A 198 -61.37 -29.78 -64.50
CA GLN A 198 -61.04 -29.85 -65.93
C GLN A 198 -60.32 -31.17 -66.28
N TYR A 199 -59.41 -31.64 -65.44
CA TYR A 199 -58.77 -32.94 -65.59
C TYR A 199 -59.76 -34.12 -65.55
N GLN A 200 -60.83 -34.02 -64.74
CA GLN A 200 -61.92 -35.02 -64.70
C GLN A 200 -62.89 -34.95 -65.89
N ASN A 201 -62.89 -33.85 -66.66
CA ASN A 201 -63.81 -33.60 -67.77
C ASN A 201 -63.14 -33.70 -69.16
N THR A 202 -61.83 -33.91 -69.24
CA THR A 202 -61.10 -34.17 -70.50
C THR A 202 -61.10 -35.67 -70.81
N ASP A 203 -61.32 -36.02 -72.09
CA ASP A 203 -61.28 -37.41 -72.53
C ASP A 203 -59.89 -38.04 -72.30
N TYR A 204 -59.87 -39.33 -71.98
CA TYR A 204 -58.64 -40.05 -71.63
C TYR A 204 -57.65 -40.08 -72.81
N ASN A 205 -56.43 -39.59 -72.57
CA ASN A 205 -55.38 -39.36 -73.58
C ASN A 205 -55.66 -38.24 -74.59
N SER A 206 -56.58 -37.30 -74.32
CA SER A 206 -56.74 -36.11 -75.16
C SER A 206 -55.53 -35.15 -75.01
N THR A 207 -55.32 -34.30 -76.02
CA THR A 207 -54.27 -33.27 -75.99
C THR A 207 -54.51 -32.23 -74.88
N GLU A 208 -55.77 -31.92 -74.57
CA GLU A 208 -56.16 -31.03 -73.47
C GLU A 208 -55.83 -31.67 -72.12
N GLN A 209 -56.03 -32.98 -71.94
CA GLN A 209 -55.68 -33.67 -70.69
C GLN A 209 -54.19 -33.58 -70.39
N LEU A 210 -53.34 -33.77 -71.41
CA LEU A 210 -51.89 -33.63 -71.29
C LEU A 210 -51.46 -32.17 -71.02
N GLN A 211 -52.13 -31.20 -71.63
CA GLN A 211 -51.87 -29.78 -71.37
C GLN A 211 -52.24 -29.37 -69.94
N VAL A 212 -53.39 -29.82 -69.42
CA VAL A 212 -53.78 -29.59 -68.02
C VAL A 212 -52.77 -30.21 -67.05
N LEU A 213 -52.26 -31.42 -67.33
CA LEU A 213 -51.19 -32.03 -66.52
C LEU A 213 -49.86 -31.25 -66.61
N TYR A 214 -49.51 -30.72 -67.78
CA TYR A 214 -48.33 -29.87 -67.95
C TYR A 214 -48.47 -28.57 -67.14
N ASP A 215 -49.62 -27.89 -67.21
CA ASP A 215 -49.87 -26.65 -66.47
C ASP A 215 -49.86 -26.88 -64.95
N ILE A 216 -50.42 -28.00 -64.46
CA ILE A 216 -50.30 -28.44 -63.06
C ILE A 216 -48.82 -28.64 -62.68
N ARG A 217 -48.04 -29.33 -63.55
CA ARG A 217 -46.62 -29.60 -63.29
C ARG A 217 -45.77 -28.33 -63.29
N VAL A 218 -46.06 -27.37 -64.17
CA VAL A 218 -45.38 -26.06 -64.21
C VAL A 218 -45.72 -25.25 -62.96
N ARG A 219 -46.99 -25.20 -62.53
CA ARG A 219 -47.39 -24.55 -61.26
C ARG A 219 -46.68 -25.17 -60.05
N GLU A 220 -46.58 -26.50 -59.97
CA GLU A 220 -45.89 -27.17 -58.87
C GLU A 220 -44.37 -26.97 -58.91
N VAL A 221 -43.75 -26.95 -60.10
CA VAL A 221 -42.32 -26.57 -60.24
C VAL A 221 -42.09 -25.12 -59.82
N HIS A 222 -43.00 -24.19 -60.15
CA HIS A 222 -42.92 -22.81 -59.70
C HIS A 222 -43.02 -22.71 -58.18
N ARG A 223 -44.03 -23.33 -57.57
CA ARG A 223 -44.23 -23.39 -56.10
C ARG A 223 -43.04 -23.99 -55.36
N LEU A 224 -42.42 -25.04 -55.91
CA LEU A 224 -41.20 -25.63 -55.35
C LEU A 224 -39.98 -24.73 -55.52
N THR A 225 -39.91 -23.95 -56.60
CA THR A 225 -38.84 -22.94 -56.81
C THR A 225 -38.99 -21.79 -55.81
N GLU A 226 -40.20 -21.24 -55.66
CA GLU A 226 -40.50 -20.20 -54.66
C GLU A 226 -40.16 -20.66 -53.23
N LEU A 227 -40.49 -21.92 -52.88
CA LEU A 227 -40.14 -22.49 -51.58
C LEU A 227 -38.62 -22.64 -51.39
N ILE A 228 -37.89 -23.04 -52.43
CA ILE A 228 -36.41 -23.10 -52.39
C ILE A 228 -35.81 -21.71 -52.20
N ASP A 229 -36.33 -20.69 -52.89
CA ASP A 229 -35.83 -19.32 -52.79
C ASP A 229 -36.24 -18.64 -51.47
N GLN A 230 -37.40 -18.98 -50.89
CA GLN A 230 -37.74 -18.62 -49.51
C GLN A 230 -36.77 -19.24 -48.49
N MET A 231 -36.47 -20.54 -48.60
CA MET A 231 -35.49 -21.20 -47.74
C MET A 231 -34.07 -20.60 -47.89
N ARG A 232 -33.67 -20.25 -49.12
CA ARG A 232 -32.40 -19.53 -49.37
C ARG A 232 -32.37 -18.16 -48.71
N ASN A 233 -33.43 -17.37 -48.85
CA ASN A 233 -33.51 -16.05 -48.22
C ASN A 233 -33.48 -16.14 -46.68
N ASN A 234 -34.17 -17.12 -46.10
CA ASN A 234 -34.11 -17.35 -44.65
C ASN A 234 -32.69 -17.70 -44.19
N HIS A 235 -32.03 -18.66 -44.86
CA HIS A 235 -30.64 -19.00 -44.55
C HIS A 235 -29.63 -17.85 -44.82
N GLU A 236 -29.91 -16.96 -45.78
CA GLU A 236 -29.14 -15.73 -46.01
C GLU A 236 -29.29 -14.74 -44.84
N ILE A 237 -30.51 -14.58 -44.30
CA ILE A 237 -30.80 -13.75 -43.12
C ILE A 237 -30.14 -14.34 -41.87
N GLU A 238 -30.35 -15.63 -41.58
CA GLU A 238 -29.70 -16.37 -40.49
C GLU A 238 -28.16 -16.23 -40.54
N ARG A 239 -27.57 -16.43 -41.72
CA ARG A 239 -26.14 -16.24 -41.97
C ARG A 239 -25.71 -14.79 -41.76
N GLY A 240 -26.53 -13.82 -42.13
CA GLY A 240 -26.31 -12.39 -41.89
C GLY A 240 -26.41 -12.00 -40.41
N GLU A 241 -27.19 -12.73 -39.60
CA GLU A 241 -27.31 -12.55 -38.15
C GLU A 241 -26.15 -13.20 -37.41
N LEU A 242 -25.82 -14.45 -37.72
CA LEU A 242 -24.65 -15.15 -37.17
C LEU A 242 -23.35 -14.40 -37.49
N ASN A 243 -23.18 -13.86 -38.70
CA ASN A 243 -22.02 -13.04 -39.04
C ASN A 243 -21.96 -11.71 -38.24
N ARG A 244 -23.11 -11.09 -37.95
CA ARG A 244 -23.18 -9.88 -37.09
C ARG A 244 -22.83 -10.23 -35.64
N GLN A 245 -23.40 -11.30 -35.08
CA GLN A 245 -23.05 -11.79 -33.74
C GLN A 245 -21.56 -12.12 -33.62
N LEU A 246 -20.98 -12.79 -34.62
CA LEU A 246 -19.57 -13.14 -34.68
C LEU A 246 -18.68 -11.88 -34.81
N ALA A 247 -19.11 -10.85 -35.51
CA ALA A 247 -18.43 -9.56 -35.57
C ALA A 247 -18.45 -8.82 -34.22
N PHE A 248 -19.61 -8.77 -33.53
CA PHE A 248 -19.71 -8.20 -32.19
C PHE A 248 -18.84 -8.96 -31.18
N GLY A 249 -18.88 -10.30 -31.16
CA GLY A 249 -18.05 -11.11 -30.28
C GLY A 249 -16.55 -10.93 -30.52
N LYS A 250 -16.12 -10.68 -31.77
CA LYS A 250 -14.73 -10.32 -32.08
C LYS A 250 -14.36 -8.92 -31.57
N ALA A 251 -15.24 -7.93 -31.76
CA ALA A 251 -15.01 -6.57 -31.29
C ALA A 251 -14.96 -6.49 -29.75
N GLU A 252 -15.81 -7.23 -29.07
CA GLU A 252 -15.78 -7.32 -27.60
C GLU A 252 -14.55 -8.07 -27.09
N ASN A 253 -14.13 -9.16 -27.73
CA ASN A 253 -12.92 -9.87 -27.34
C ASN A 253 -11.67 -8.98 -27.45
N GLU A 254 -11.50 -8.24 -28.55
CA GLU A 254 -10.37 -7.29 -28.69
C GLU A 254 -10.49 -6.10 -27.70
N ARG A 255 -11.71 -5.64 -27.38
CA ARG A 255 -11.95 -4.64 -26.30
C ARG A 255 -11.49 -5.16 -24.93
N LEU A 256 -11.88 -6.38 -24.57
CA LEU A 256 -11.49 -7.03 -23.31
C LEU A 256 -9.98 -7.28 -23.25
N ARG A 257 -9.35 -7.61 -24.38
CA ARG A 257 -7.89 -7.78 -24.50
C ARG A 257 -7.13 -6.48 -24.33
N MET A 258 -7.67 -5.36 -24.85
CA MET A 258 -7.09 -4.03 -24.64
C MET A 258 -7.16 -3.65 -23.15
N THR A 259 -8.32 -3.80 -22.49
CA THR A 259 -8.43 -3.50 -21.06
C THR A 259 -7.62 -4.46 -20.18
N GLU A 260 -7.44 -5.72 -20.58
CA GLU A 260 -6.51 -6.65 -19.92
C GLU A 260 -5.05 -6.16 -20.02
N SER A 261 -4.65 -5.61 -21.18
CA SER A 261 -3.31 -5.03 -21.37
C SER A 261 -3.12 -3.74 -20.58
N GLU A 262 -4.14 -2.89 -20.48
CA GLU A 262 -4.13 -1.67 -19.68
C GLU A 262 -4.01 -1.99 -18.18
N LEU A 263 -4.81 -2.94 -17.69
CA LEU A 263 -4.74 -3.42 -16.30
C LEU A 263 -3.37 -4.05 -15.99
N LYS A 264 -2.78 -4.82 -16.91
CA LYS A 264 -1.41 -5.34 -16.75
C LYS A 264 -0.37 -4.22 -16.64
N ASN A 265 -0.49 -3.17 -17.45
CA ASN A 265 0.42 -2.01 -17.39
C ASN A 265 0.29 -1.26 -16.06
N VAL A 266 -0.94 -1.03 -15.56
CA VAL A 266 -1.18 -0.42 -14.24
C VAL A 266 -0.62 -1.31 -13.11
N ILE A 267 -0.81 -2.63 -13.17
CA ILE A 267 -0.23 -3.55 -12.18
C ILE A 267 1.31 -3.52 -12.19
N VAL A 268 1.95 -3.33 -13.34
CA VAL A 268 3.42 -3.17 -13.44
C VAL A 268 3.86 -1.81 -12.88
N ALA A 269 3.16 -0.73 -13.21
CA ALA A 269 3.45 0.61 -12.66
C ALA A 269 3.36 0.61 -11.13
N ASN A 270 2.23 0.16 -10.56
CA ASN A 270 2.03 0.10 -9.11
C ASN A 270 3.05 -0.82 -8.42
N LYS A 271 3.52 -1.89 -9.07
CA LYS A 271 4.61 -2.72 -8.53
C LYS A 271 5.94 -1.96 -8.47
N SER A 272 6.29 -1.20 -9.52
CA SER A 272 7.50 -0.37 -9.51
C SER A 272 7.42 0.78 -8.51
N GLU A 273 6.24 1.34 -8.28
CA GLU A 273 6.00 2.34 -7.23
C GLU A 273 6.15 1.73 -5.82
N ILE A 274 5.59 0.54 -5.58
CA ILE A 274 5.80 -0.21 -4.33
C ILE A 274 7.28 -0.54 -4.13
N GLU A 275 8.02 -0.92 -5.17
CA GLU A 275 9.46 -1.19 -5.09
C GLU A 275 10.25 0.07 -4.74
N ASN A 276 9.94 1.21 -5.38
CA ASN A 276 10.53 2.52 -5.05
C ASN A 276 10.23 2.95 -3.59
N LEU A 277 8.99 2.81 -3.13
CA LEU A 277 8.59 3.14 -1.76
C LEU A 277 9.26 2.23 -0.72
N ASN A 278 9.52 0.96 -1.05
CA ASN A 278 10.31 0.07 -0.18
C ASN A 278 11.79 0.50 -0.13
N LEU A 279 12.39 0.89 -1.25
CA LEU A 279 13.75 1.44 -1.30
C LEU A 279 13.86 2.76 -0.51
N GLU A 280 12.85 3.63 -0.58
CA GLU A 280 12.78 4.84 0.23
C GLU A 280 12.64 4.48 1.72
N MET A 281 11.73 3.59 2.10
CA MET A 281 11.60 3.11 3.47
C MET A 281 12.89 2.51 4.03
N ASP A 282 13.63 1.73 3.25
CA ASP A 282 14.91 1.15 3.69
C ASP A 282 16.02 2.21 3.80
N SER A 283 16.00 3.23 2.93
CA SER A 283 16.88 4.39 3.08
C SER A 283 16.58 5.19 4.35
N LEU A 284 15.29 5.37 4.69
CA LEU A 284 14.83 6.08 5.89
C LEU A 284 15.10 5.28 7.17
N LYS A 285 14.91 3.95 7.17
CA LYS A 285 15.35 3.08 8.29
C LYS A 285 16.84 3.24 8.55
N LYS A 286 17.66 3.35 7.48
CA LYS A 286 19.10 3.55 7.61
C LYS A 286 19.46 4.95 8.14
N THR A 287 18.77 6.02 7.73
CA THR A 287 19.00 7.35 8.33
C THR A 287 18.56 7.41 9.79
N VAL A 288 17.45 6.76 10.16
CA VAL A 288 17.02 6.62 11.57
C VAL A 288 18.08 5.87 12.38
N SER A 289 18.54 4.70 11.93
CA SER A 289 19.57 3.94 12.64
C SER A 289 20.88 4.73 12.82
N ASN A 290 21.32 5.48 11.80
CA ASN A 290 22.48 6.37 11.91
C ASN A 290 22.24 7.53 12.91
N LEU A 291 21.01 8.07 12.98
CA LEU A 291 20.65 9.14 13.92
C LEU A 291 20.55 8.61 15.36
N GLU A 292 20.09 7.38 15.56
CA GLU A 292 20.10 6.70 16.85
C GLU A 292 21.54 6.46 17.35
N GLU A 293 22.44 6.00 16.49
CA GLU A 293 23.87 5.87 16.80
C GLU A 293 24.51 7.22 17.16
N CYS A 294 24.26 8.27 16.36
CA CYS A 294 24.71 9.63 16.68
C CYS A 294 24.14 10.15 18.01
N ARG A 295 22.87 9.86 18.33
CA ARG A 295 22.24 10.26 19.59
C ARG A 295 22.90 9.54 20.78
N GLU A 296 23.20 8.26 20.64
CA GLU A 296 23.86 7.48 21.71
C GLU A 296 25.29 7.98 21.96
N ASN A 297 26.04 8.28 20.89
CA ASN A 297 27.36 8.91 20.98
C ASN A 297 27.29 10.29 21.67
N LEU A 298 26.32 11.14 21.32
CA LEU A 298 26.11 12.44 21.98
C LEU A 298 25.71 12.31 23.46
N LEU A 299 25.00 11.25 23.86
CA LEU A 299 24.71 10.97 25.26
C LEU A 299 25.97 10.58 26.05
N ILE A 300 26.88 9.81 25.43
CA ILE A 300 28.19 9.46 26.01
C ILE A 300 29.10 10.70 26.13
N GLU A 301 29.16 11.56 25.11
CA GLU A 301 29.88 12.85 25.18
C GLU A 301 29.29 13.77 26.25
N LEU A 302 27.97 13.86 26.36
CA LEU A 302 27.29 14.65 27.39
C LEU A 302 27.60 14.15 28.81
N GLU A 303 27.62 12.83 29.03
CA GLU A 303 27.91 12.28 30.37
C GLU A 303 29.39 12.40 30.73
N THR A 304 30.32 12.17 29.80
CA THR A 304 31.75 12.44 30.04
C THR A 304 32.01 13.92 30.31
N SER A 305 31.33 14.83 29.60
CA SER A 305 31.35 16.26 29.88
C SER A 305 30.89 16.57 31.31
N LYS A 306 29.72 16.07 31.75
CA LYS A 306 29.25 16.20 33.16
C LYS A 306 30.26 15.68 34.17
N MET A 307 30.91 14.55 33.90
CA MET A 307 31.96 14.01 34.78
C MET A 307 33.15 14.98 34.89
N THR A 308 33.60 15.58 33.78
CA THR A 308 34.69 16.58 33.84
C THR A 308 34.29 17.85 34.58
N VAL A 309 33.04 18.33 34.43
CA VAL A 309 32.51 19.49 35.17
C VAL A 309 32.49 19.22 36.67
N ASN A 310 31.94 18.08 37.11
CA ASN A 310 31.95 17.65 38.51
C ASN A 310 33.37 17.62 39.10
N ASP A 311 34.36 17.14 38.34
CA ASP A 311 35.75 17.10 38.76
C ASP A 311 36.47 18.46 38.72
N LEU A 312 35.96 19.44 37.97
CA LEU A 312 36.41 20.84 38.05
C LEU A 312 35.79 21.54 39.27
N GLU A 313 34.50 21.36 39.53
CA GLU A 313 33.81 21.87 40.72
C GLU A 313 34.45 21.37 42.02
N ARG A 314 34.78 20.07 42.10
CA ARG A 314 35.53 19.48 43.22
C ARG A 314 36.90 20.15 43.43
N LYS A 315 37.60 20.52 42.35
CA LYS A 315 38.90 21.22 42.41
C LYS A 315 38.71 22.68 42.86
N ILE A 316 37.67 23.36 42.38
CA ILE A 316 37.32 24.73 42.81
C ILE A 316 37.01 24.75 44.31
N LEU A 317 36.12 23.87 44.79
CA LEU A 317 35.79 23.74 46.21
C LEU A 317 37.00 23.40 47.11
N ALA A 318 38.00 22.69 46.58
CA ALA A 318 39.25 22.42 47.29
C ALA A 318 40.16 23.65 47.37
N ILE A 319 40.22 24.46 46.31
CA ILE A 319 40.99 25.72 46.24
C ILE A 319 40.37 26.80 47.13
N GLU A 320 39.04 26.92 47.13
CA GLU A 320 38.29 27.88 47.95
C GLU A 320 38.49 27.63 49.46
N LYS A 321 38.44 26.37 49.89
CA LYS A 321 38.73 25.98 51.28
C LYS A 321 40.17 26.26 51.73
N GLY A 322 41.08 26.58 50.81
CA GLY A 322 42.50 26.81 51.09
C GLY A 322 42.91 28.26 51.42
N ARG A 323 42.07 29.26 51.15
CA ARG A 323 42.46 30.69 51.22
C ARG A 323 41.85 31.41 52.43
N LYS A 324 42.65 32.21 53.15
CA LYS A 324 42.22 32.92 54.39
C LYS A 324 42.38 34.44 54.39
N ASP A 325 43.18 35.03 53.49
CA ASP A 325 43.40 36.47 53.47
C ASP A 325 42.29 37.22 52.72
N LYS A 326 41.37 37.85 53.46
CA LYS A 326 40.22 38.58 52.87
C LYS A 326 40.63 39.74 51.95
N THR A 327 41.78 40.37 52.17
CA THR A 327 42.34 41.44 51.31
C THR A 327 42.90 40.90 50.02
N ALA A 328 43.66 39.80 50.05
CA ALA A 328 44.09 39.09 48.85
C ALA A 328 42.88 38.54 48.09
N VAL A 329 41.87 38.02 48.78
CA VAL A 329 40.60 37.59 48.17
C VAL A 329 39.88 38.77 47.50
N MET A 330 39.78 39.96 48.10
CA MET A 330 39.13 41.10 47.43
C MET A 330 39.93 41.65 46.25
N GLN A 331 41.27 41.63 46.28
CA GLN A 331 42.08 41.96 45.11
C GLN A 331 41.90 40.87 44.03
N TYR A 332 41.99 39.59 44.38
CA TYR A 332 41.72 38.51 43.43
C TYR A 332 40.27 38.51 42.94
N GLU A 333 39.27 38.94 43.71
CA GLU A 333 37.88 39.11 43.24
C GLU A 333 37.74 40.26 42.23
N ALA A 334 38.56 41.31 42.36
CA ALA A 334 38.67 42.38 41.35
C ALA A 334 39.43 41.90 40.12
N ASP A 335 40.60 41.29 40.28
CA ASP A 335 41.41 40.72 39.20
C ASP A 335 40.65 39.61 38.45
N ILE A 336 39.90 38.75 39.15
CA ILE A 336 39.02 37.72 38.58
C ILE A 336 37.81 38.37 37.89
N ARG A 337 37.33 39.52 38.34
CA ARG A 337 36.25 40.25 37.64
C ARG A 337 36.76 40.87 36.35
N GLU A 338 37.90 41.55 36.38
CA GLU A 338 38.57 42.09 35.20
C GLU A 338 39.00 40.98 34.23
N LEU A 339 39.47 39.84 34.74
CA LEU A 339 39.72 38.64 33.93
C LEU A 339 38.43 38.03 33.38
N LYS A 340 37.34 37.94 34.15
CA LYS A 340 36.04 37.46 33.64
C LYS A 340 35.45 38.39 32.60
N GLU A 341 35.62 39.70 32.74
CA GLU A 341 35.21 40.73 31.78
C GLU A 341 36.04 40.61 30.49
N LYS A 342 37.37 40.58 30.59
CA LYS A 342 38.26 40.31 29.44
C LYS A 342 38.05 38.94 28.80
N HIS A 343 37.72 37.92 29.58
CA HIS A 343 37.37 36.60 29.05
C HIS A 343 35.98 36.62 28.40
N ALA A 344 35.02 37.38 28.90
CA ALA A 344 33.72 37.56 28.26
C ALA A 344 33.86 38.34 26.93
N ASP A 345 34.65 39.41 26.89
CA ASP A 345 35.00 40.13 25.68
C ASP A 345 35.81 39.27 24.70
N SER A 346 36.75 38.45 25.20
CA SER A 346 37.50 37.52 24.36
C SER A 346 36.63 36.36 23.85
N ILE A 347 35.71 35.84 24.65
CA ILE A 347 34.72 34.84 24.22
C ILE A 347 33.75 35.46 23.23
N LYS A 348 33.38 36.73 23.39
CA LYS A 348 32.58 37.47 22.42
C LYS A 348 33.34 37.71 21.12
N SER A 349 34.61 38.13 21.16
CA SER A 349 35.44 38.27 19.95
C SER A 349 35.63 36.93 19.24
N ILE A 350 35.93 35.85 20.00
CA ILE A 350 36.06 34.49 19.46
C ILE A 350 34.71 33.98 18.94
N SER A 351 33.59 34.34 19.55
CA SER A 351 32.24 34.01 19.07
C SER A 351 31.90 34.78 17.79
N ASP A 352 32.19 36.08 17.73
CA ASP A 352 32.02 36.91 16.54
C ASP A 352 32.94 36.44 15.40
N GLU A 353 34.16 36.03 15.70
CA GLU A 353 35.10 35.41 14.75
C GLU A 353 34.65 34.01 14.33
N LEU A 354 34.16 33.18 15.24
CA LEU A 354 33.58 31.86 14.93
C LEU A 354 32.33 31.99 14.08
N ASN A 355 31.46 32.97 14.36
CA ASN A 355 30.28 33.27 13.55
C ASN A 355 30.66 33.83 12.18
N ARG A 356 31.70 34.67 12.07
CA ARG A 356 32.26 35.09 10.77
C ARG A 356 32.86 33.91 10.00
N CYS A 357 33.65 33.06 10.66
CA CYS A 357 34.24 31.85 10.08
C CYS A 357 33.18 30.84 9.67
N LYS A 358 32.10 30.69 10.45
CA LYS A 358 30.94 29.86 10.13
C LYS A 358 30.16 30.42 8.95
N ASN A 359 29.81 31.71 8.95
CA ASN A 359 29.12 32.34 7.82
C ASN A 359 29.96 32.26 6.53
N ASN A 360 31.29 32.37 6.64
CA ASN A 360 32.21 32.15 5.52
C ASN A 360 32.29 30.66 5.11
N LEU A 361 32.25 29.72 6.07
CA LEU A 361 32.21 28.29 5.80
C LEU A 361 30.90 27.92 5.10
N ASP A 362 29.75 28.28 5.67
CA ASP A 362 28.42 28.06 5.10
C ASP A 362 28.31 28.68 3.70
N ARG A 363 28.87 29.88 3.48
CA ARG A 363 28.99 30.49 2.15
C ARG A 363 29.87 29.66 1.21
N THR A 364 31.07 29.27 1.63
CA THR A 364 31.97 28.45 0.77
C THR A 364 31.43 27.04 0.55
N VAL A 365 30.61 26.49 1.45
CA VAL A 365 29.88 25.25 1.23
C VAL A 365 28.80 25.47 0.16
N ALA A 366 27.99 26.52 0.25
CA ALA A 366 27.02 26.85 -0.79
C ALA A 366 27.68 27.09 -2.17
N GLU A 367 28.80 27.81 -2.22
CA GLU A 367 29.59 28.01 -3.45
C GLU A 367 30.19 26.68 -3.97
N ASN A 368 30.60 25.76 -3.09
CA ASN A 368 31.06 24.43 -3.46
C ASN A 368 29.92 23.51 -3.96
N GLU A 369 28.73 23.55 -3.38
CA GLU A 369 27.57 22.80 -3.91
C GLU A 369 27.11 23.37 -5.26
N GLU A 370 27.11 24.70 -5.45
CA GLU A 370 26.84 25.31 -6.76
C GLU A 370 27.89 24.89 -7.80
N LEU A 371 29.17 24.83 -7.43
CA LEU A 371 30.24 24.32 -8.28
C LEU A 371 30.12 22.81 -8.56
N LYS A 372 29.72 21.99 -7.59
CA LYS A 372 29.43 20.56 -7.79
C LYS A 372 28.28 20.36 -8.77
N HIS A 373 27.17 21.10 -8.62
CA HIS A 373 26.05 21.06 -9.56
C HIS A 373 26.48 21.45 -10.98
N LYS A 374 27.31 22.50 -11.12
CA LYS A 374 27.91 22.88 -12.42
C LYS A 374 28.83 21.81 -12.99
N VAL A 375 29.64 21.14 -12.16
CA VAL A 375 30.51 20.03 -12.60
C VAL A 375 29.68 18.82 -13.04
N ILE A 376 28.62 18.45 -12.31
CA ILE A 376 27.68 17.37 -12.68
C ILE A 376 26.99 17.69 -14.01
N GLN A 377 26.46 18.92 -14.15
CA GLN A 377 25.82 19.37 -15.39
C GLN A 377 26.81 19.36 -16.58
N MET A 378 28.05 19.82 -16.38
CA MET A 378 29.08 19.78 -17.41
C MET A 378 29.54 18.35 -17.74
N SER A 379 29.53 17.41 -16.79
CA SER A 379 29.75 15.99 -17.08
C SER A 379 28.61 15.43 -17.94
N GLN A 380 27.35 15.61 -17.53
CA GLN A 380 26.18 15.16 -18.29
C GLN A 380 26.21 15.68 -19.74
N ILE A 381 26.49 16.98 -19.93
CA ILE A 381 26.65 17.59 -21.26
C ILE A 381 27.85 16.99 -22.01
N ASN A 382 28.98 16.72 -21.35
CA ASN A 382 30.11 16.05 -21.97
C ASN A 382 29.79 14.61 -22.39
N ASP A 383 29.08 13.86 -21.55
CA ASP A 383 28.77 12.45 -21.73
C ASP A 383 27.71 12.27 -22.84
N GLU A 384 26.71 13.16 -22.91
CA GLU A 384 25.86 13.34 -24.09
C GLU A 384 26.67 13.62 -25.36
N ASN A 385 27.66 14.50 -25.28
CA ASN A 385 28.51 14.84 -26.44
C ASN A 385 29.46 13.70 -26.82
N LEU A 386 29.90 12.87 -25.87
CA LEU A 386 30.66 11.64 -26.14
C LEU A 386 29.77 10.56 -26.77
N ALA A 387 28.51 10.42 -26.34
CA ALA A 387 27.54 9.55 -26.99
C ALA A 387 27.28 9.99 -28.44
N LYS A 388 26.98 11.28 -28.67
CA LYS A 388 26.79 11.87 -30.01
C LYS A 388 28.03 11.71 -30.89
N LYS A 389 29.24 11.94 -30.35
CA LYS A 389 30.51 11.68 -31.06
C LYS A 389 30.70 10.20 -31.39
N SER A 390 30.36 9.29 -30.47
CA SER A 390 30.49 7.84 -30.67
C SER A 390 29.52 7.33 -31.74
N GLU A 391 28.29 7.86 -31.78
CA GLU A 391 27.31 7.58 -32.83
C GLU A 391 27.81 8.08 -34.21
N ILE A 392 28.38 9.29 -34.27
CA ILE A 392 29.02 9.83 -35.49
C ILE A 392 30.21 8.96 -35.91
N ILE A 393 31.08 8.56 -34.98
CA ILE A 393 32.23 7.68 -35.26
C ILE A 393 31.75 6.31 -35.75
N HIS A 394 30.72 5.72 -35.17
CA HIS A 394 30.16 4.44 -35.63
C HIS A 394 29.57 4.57 -37.03
N ARG A 395 28.82 5.66 -37.31
CA ARG A 395 28.25 5.95 -38.64
C ARG A 395 29.34 6.14 -39.70
N LEU A 396 30.40 6.88 -39.38
CA LEU A 396 31.56 7.07 -40.26
C LEU A 396 32.37 5.78 -40.42
N SER A 397 32.54 4.99 -39.36
CA SER A 397 33.25 3.70 -39.42
C SER A 397 32.52 2.72 -40.34
N LYS A 398 31.19 2.66 -40.25
CA LYS A 398 30.36 1.87 -41.17
C LYS A 398 30.47 2.37 -42.62
N GLN A 399 30.43 3.68 -42.86
CA GLN A 399 30.64 4.23 -44.21
C GLN A 399 32.05 3.94 -44.75
N ILE A 400 33.07 3.96 -43.88
CA ILE A 400 34.44 3.55 -44.23
C ILE A 400 34.48 2.06 -44.56
N GLU A 401 33.89 1.19 -43.75
CA GLU A 401 33.80 -0.25 -43.98
C GLU A 401 33.07 -0.58 -45.29
N GLU A 402 31.92 0.04 -45.55
CA GLU A 402 31.18 -0.07 -46.82
C GLU A 402 32.03 0.39 -48.02
N SER A 403 32.80 1.49 -47.87
CA SER A 403 33.70 1.98 -48.92
C SER A 403 34.94 1.10 -49.12
N GLN A 404 35.45 0.49 -48.04
CA GLN A 404 36.58 -0.44 -48.08
C GLN A 404 36.16 -1.77 -48.72
N GLU A 405 34.96 -2.27 -48.42
CA GLU A 405 34.42 -3.47 -49.06
C GLU A 405 34.15 -3.24 -50.56
N GLN A 406 33.68 -2.05 -50.95
CA GLN A 406 33.58 -1.64 -52.35
C GLN A 406 34.97 -1.55 -53.03
N CYS A 407 35.95 -0.94 -52.37
CA CYS A 407 37.33 -0.91 -52.85
C CYS A 407 37.94 -2.31 -52.96
N GLU A 408 37.69 -3.21 -52.00
CA GLU A 408 38.20 -4.58 -52.02
C GLU A 408 37.56 -5.41 -53.14
N LYS A 409 36.25 -5.24 -53.39
CA LYS A 409 35.55 -5.82 -54.56
C LYS A 409 36.15 -5.31 -55.87
N PHE A 410 36.41 -4.01 -55.98
CA PHE A 410 37.05 -3.43 -57.18
C PHE A 410 38.48 -3.96 -57.36
N MET A 411 39.28 -3.99 -56.30
CA MET A 411 40.66 -4.50 -56.34
C MET A 411 40.72 -6.00 -56.65
N LYS A 412 39.83 -6.83 -56.09
CA LYS A 412 39.72 -8.27 -56.44
C LYS A 412 39.43 -8.47 -57.93
N ASN A 413 38.58 -7.63 -58.52
CA ASN A 413 38.31 -7.65 -59.96
C ASN A 413 39.56 -7.20 -60.75
N SER A 414 40.15 -6.05 -60.42
CA SER A 414 41.35 -5.52 -61.10
C SER A 414 42.55 -6.46 -61.01
N PHE A 415 42.80 -7.09 -59.86
CA PHE A 415 43.86 -8.09 -59.71
C PHE A 415 43.66 -9.31 -60.61
N SER A 416 42.42 -9.67 -60.98
CA SER A 416 42.19 -10.76 -61.94
C SER A 416 42.65 -10.36 -63.36
N GLU A 417 42.41 -9.12 -63.78
CA GLU A 417 42.88 -8.61 -65.07
C GLU A 417 44.40 -8.34 -65.08
N ASP A 418 44.93 -7.71 -64.04
CA ASP A 418 46.33 -7.31 -63.98
C ASP A 418 47.26 -8.52 -63.79
N ASN A 419 46.80 -9.59 -63.13
CA ASN A 419 47.54 -10.86 -63.09
C ASN A 419 47.62 -11.51 -64.48
N ILE A 420 46.57 -11.39 -65.32
CA ILE A 420 46.62 -11.83 -66.73
C ILE A 420 47.62 -10.97 -67.53
N LYS A 421 47.60 -9.64 -67.36
CA LYS A 421 48.55 -8.71 -68.02
C LYS A 421 50.00 -9.01 -67.60
N LEU A 422 50.26 -9.14 -66.30
CA LEU A 422 51.59 -9.44 -65.74
C LEU A 422 52.10 -10.82 -66.14
N GLN A 423 51.25 -11.85 -66.24
CA GLN A 423 51.67 -13.16 -66.77
C GLN A 423 52.10 -13.08 -68.25
N MET A 424 51.45 -12.22 -69.03
CA MET A 424 51.81 -11.97 -70.43
C MET A 424 53.11 -11.15 -70.56
N GLU A 425 53.29 -10.14 -69.71
CA GLU A 425 54.52 -9.32 -69.66
C GLU A 425 55.73 -10.11 -69.15
N ILE A 426 55.58 -10.90 -68.08
CA ILE A 426 56.62 -11.82 -67.56
C ILE A 426 57.05 -12.83 -68.63
N LYS A 427 56.15 -13.21 -69.55
CA LYS A 427 56.51 -14.07 -70.69
C LYS A 427 57.40 -13.32 -71.69
N LEU A 428 56.98 -12.13 -72.12
CA LEU A 428 57.76 -11.29 -73.04
C LEU A 428 59.15 -10.95 -72.47
N LEU A 429 59.23 -10.54 -71.21
CA LEU A 429 60.49 -10.23 -70.54
C LEU A 429 61.41 -11.46 -70.38
N LYS A 430 60.86 -12.68 -70.27
CA LYS A 430 61.67 -13.92 -70.30
C LYS A 430 62.25 -14.17 -71.69
N ASP A 431 61.46 -13.98 -72.73
CA ASP A 431 61.91 -14.15 -74.13
C ASP A 431 63.00 -13.10 -74.47
N GLU A 432 62.84 -11.85 -74.05
CA GLU A 432 63.86 -10.80 -74.17
C GLU A 432 65.12 -11.08 -73.36
N ASN A 433 64.99 -11.54 -72.11
CA ASN A 433 66.15 -11.82 -71.26
C ASN A 433 66.97 -13.03 -71.78
N CYS A 434 66.35 -13.99 -72.46
CA CYS A 434 67.07 -15.04 -73.19
C CYS A 434 67.90 -14.46 -74.35
N ALA A 435 67.35 -13.50 -75.10
CA ALA A 435 68.06 -12.81 -76.17
C ALA A 435 69.21 -11.91 -75.64
N LEU A 436 68.99 -11.20 -74.52
CA LEU A 436 70.03 -10.39 -73.87
C LEU A 436 71.15 -11.25 -73.27
N SER A 437 70.83 -12.38 -72.63
CA SER A 437 71.82 -13.33 -72.11
C SER A 437 72.72 -13.85 -73.24
N SER A 438 72.11 -14.23 -74.37
CA SER A 438 72.85 -14.64 -75.58
C SER A 438 73.78 -13.53 -76.11
N LYS A 439 73.38 -12.26 -75.97
CA LYS A 439 74.20 -11.10 -76.36
C LYS A 439 75.35 -10.85 -75.37
N ILE A 440 75.13 -11.00 -74.06
CA ILE A 440 76.17 -10.88 -73.04
C ILE A 440 77.29 -11.91 -73.29
N GLU A 441 76.94 -13.17 -73.57
CA GLU A 441 77.92 -14.22 -73.90
C GLU A 441 78.82 -13.85 -75.10
N THR A 442 78.28 -13.14 -76.10
CA THR A 442 79.08 -12.63 -77.23
C THR A 442 79.98 -11.46 -76.86
N LEU A 443 79.62 -10.64 -75.86
CA LEU A 443 80.42 -9.50 -75.41
C LEU A 443 81.53 -9.92 -74.44
N GLU A 444 81.29 -10.90 -73.57
CA GLU A 444 82.30 -11.48 -72.69
C GLU A 444 83.45 -12.11 -73.50
N LYS A 445 83.11 -12.83 -74.58
CA LYS A 445 84.09 -13.35 -75.56
C LYS A 445 84.92 -12.26 -76.26
N ASN A 446 84.40 -11.04 -76.37
CA ASN A 446 85.14 -9.90 -76.93
C ASN A 446 86.02 -9.23 -75.88
N LEU A 447 85.54 -9.03 -74.65
CA LEU A 447 86.32 -8.47 -73.53
C LEU A 447 87.53 -9.34 -73.18
N ALA A 448 87.36 -10.67 -73.18
CA ALA A 448 88.45 -11.62 -72.94
C ALA A 448 89.64 -11.46 -73.91
N ASN A 449 89.41 -10.97 -75.13
CA ASN A 449 90.48 -10.67 -76.09
C ASN A 449 91.23 -9.38 -75.72
N VAL A 450 90.50 -8.33 -75.29
CA VAL A 450 91.09 -7.01 -74.96
C VAL A 450 91.94 -7.06 -73.68
N GLU A 451 91.58 -7.89 -72.70
CA GLU A 451 92.40 -8.08 -71.49
C GLU A 451 93.79 -8.69 -71.79
N VAL A 452 93.93 -9.42 -72.89
CA VAL A 452 95.21 -10.00 -73.35
C VAL A 452 96.11 -8.93 -73.99
N GLU A 453 95.52 -7.86 -74.53
CA GLU A 453 96.25 -6.73 -75.10
C GLU A 453 96.78 -5.79 -73.99
N LEU A 454 95.94 -5.44 -73.00
CA LEU A 454 96.31 -4.51 -71.93
C LEU A 454 97.51 -4.96 -71.09
N LYS A 455 97.57 -6.26 -70.75
CA LYS A 455 98.66 -6.85 -69.94
C LYS A 455 100.05 -6.77 -70.59
N GLN A 456 100.14 -6.40 -71.88
CA GLN A 456 101.41 -6.20 -72.58
C GLN A 456 102.02 -4.81 -72.33
N TYR A 457 101.22 -3.83 -71.87
CA TYR A 457 101.66 -2.44 -71.71
C TYR A 457 102.18 -2.08 -70.31
N GLU A 458 101.72 -2.76 -69.25
CA GLU A 458 102.07 -2.39 -67.86
C GLU A 458 103.55 -2.62 -67.50
N CYS A 459 104.30 -3.41 -68.28
CA CYS A 459 105.66 -3.84 -67.96
C CYS A 459 106.76 -2.77 -68.06
N LEU A 460 106.44 -1.47 -68.23
CA LEU A 460 107.40 -0.41 -68.62
C LEU A 460 107.63 0.73 -67.60
N SER A 461 106.96 0.75 -66.41
CA SER A 461 106.66 2.03 -65.73
C SER A 461 107.41 2.43 -64.41
N ASN A 462 108.34 1.65 -63.83
CA ASN A 462 108.64 1.74 -62.38
C ASN A 462 110.08 2.16 -61.95
N PHE A 463 110.44 3.47 -61.81
CA PHE A 463 111.71 3.95 -61.20
C PHE A 463 111.71 5.45 -60.65
N SER A 464 112.19 5.73 -59.38
CA SER A 464 112.78 7.00 -58.75
C SER A 464 111.98 8.07 -57.88
N ALA A 465 112.56 8.65 -56.75
CA ALA A 465 112.23 9.96 -56.01
C ALA A 465 113.02 10.28 -54.63
N PHE A 466 113.23 11.58 -54.12
CA PHE A 466 113.74 12.05 -52.73
C PHE A 466 113.63 13.61 -52.30
N GLU A 467 114.30 14.17 -51.23
CA GLU A 467 113.98 15.39 -50.33
C GLU A 467 115.18 16.18 -49.56
N SER A 468 115.02 17.43 -48.92
CA SER A 468 115.67 18.03 -47.62
C SER A 468 116.12 19.57 -47.39
N ASN A 469 115.80 20.19 -46.20
CA ASN A 469 116.49 21.16 -45.18
C ASN A 469 116.88 22.73 -45.27
N GLU A 470 117.25 23.43 -44.12
CA GLU A 470 117.21 24.95 -43.80
C GLU A 470 118.26 25.67 -42.80
N LEU A 471 118.12 27.03 -42.45
CA LEU A 471 118.61 27.91 -41.26
C LEU A 471 119.71 29.10 -41.37
N SER A 472 119.72 30.19 -40.50
CA SER A 472 120.72 31.38 -40.42
C SER A 472 120.64 32.46 -39.22
N ASP A 473 121.61 33.43 -38.98
CA ASP A 473 121.69 34.56 -37.91
C ASP A 473 122.88 35.67 -37.98
N ARG A 474 122.89 36.85 -37.22
CA ARG A 474 124.00 37.81 -36.67
C ARG A 474 123.82 39.41 -36.78
N ASN A 475 124.56 40.47 -36.27
CA ASN A 475 125.80 40.83 -35.43
C ASN A 475 125.91 42.37 -34.92
N PRO A 476 126.81 42.85 -33.96
CA PRO A 476 127.00 44.29 -33.46
C PRO A 476 128.46 44.91 -33.14
N ASP A 477 128.72 46.25 -32.86
CA ASP A 477 130.11 46.86 -32.54
C ASP A 477 130.37 48.29 -31.84
N LYS A 478 131.60 48.94 -31.91
CA LYS A 478 132.37 49.76 -30.86
C LYS A 478 133.07 51.18 -31.15
N GLU A 479 133.79 51.72 -30.12
CA GLU A 479 135.13 52.44 -30.06
C GLU A 479 135.23 54.01 -29.85
N ASN A 480 136.30 54.73 -29.39
CA ASN A 480 137.73 54.53 -28.92
C ASN A 480 138.24 55.71 -27.95
N GLU A 481 139.53 55.80 -27.49
CA GLU A 481 140.05 56.57 -26.29
C GLU A 481 141.40 57.35 -26.41
N TYR A 482 141.54 58.56 -25.79
CA TYR A 482 142.74 59.04 -25.02
C TYR A 482 142.63 60.48 -24.45
N SER A 483 142.02 61.43 -25.19
CA SER A 483 141.59 62.73 -24.63
C SER A 483 140.60 62.54 -23.47
N GLU A 484 140.03 61.35 -23.39
CA GLU A 484 139.20 60.88 -22.31
C GLU A 484 139.88 60.94 -20.94
N ILE A 485 141.20 60.82 -20.71
CA ILE A 485 141.70 60.62 -19.34
C ILE A 485 141.36 61.80 -18.39
N ASN A 486 141.50 63.06 -18.84
CA ASN A 486 141.06 64.22 -18.05
C ASN A 486 139.53 64.40 -18.04
N LYS A 487 138.83 63.82 -19.02
CA LYS A 487 137.37 63.80 -19.11
C LYS A 487 136.80 62.79 -18.11
N LYS A 488 137.29 61.54 -18.14
CA LYS A 488 137.12 60.44 -17.19
C LYS A 488 137.41 60.87 -15.76
N LEU A 489 138.50 61.56 -15.44
CA LEU A 489 138.72 61.99 -14.04
C LEU A 489 137.62 62.95 -13.53
N ARG A 490 137.09 63.83 -14.38
CA ARG A 490 135.92 64.66 -14.04
C ARG A 490 134.61 63.87 -14.06
N GLU A 491 134.42 63.01 -15.06
CA GLU A 491 133.24 62.18 -15.23
C GLU A 491 133.11 61.15 -14.11
N GLU A 492 134.21 60.59 -13.60
CA GLU A 492 134.27 59.72 -12.43
C GLU A 492 134.02 60.47 -11.13
N LEU A 493 134.50 61.72 -10.98
CA LEU A 493 134.12 62.57 -9.84
C LEU A 493 132.60 62.88 -9.87
N TYR A 494 132.06 63.23 -11.05
CA TYR A 494 130.62 63.43 -11.24
C TYR A 494 129.82 62.13 -11.12
N ARG A 495 130.37 60.98 -11.51
CA ARG A 495 129.74 59.65 -11.40
C ARG A 495 129.79 59.13 -9.96
N ALA A 496 130.82 59.46 -9.19
CA ALA A 496 130.89 59.22 -7.76
C ALA A 496 129.88 60.11 -7.01
N LEU A 497 129.81 61.41 -7.32
CA LEU A 497 128.80 62.31 -6.75
C LEU A 497 127.37 61.92 -7.14
N ASN A 498 127.12 61.56 -8.41
CA ASN A 498 125.81 61.07 -8.86
C ASN A 498 125.49 59.67 -8.31
N SER A 499 126.47 58.80 -8.08
CA SER A 499 126.26 57.52 -7.38
C SER A 499 125.96 57.74 -5.91
N GLN A 500 126.63 58.67 -5.23
CA GLN A 500 126.33 59.02 -3.84
C GLN A 500 124.96 59.71 -3.71
N LYS A 501 124.57 60.55 -4.68
CA LYS A 501 123.22 61.11 -4.79
C LYS A 501 122.19 60.03 -5.05
N GLY A 502 122.46 59.11 -5.98
CA GLY A 502 121.63 57.94 -6.29
C GLY A 502 121.39 57.08 -5.06
N ARG A 503 122.46 56.68 -4.33
CA ARG A 503 122.36 55.94 -3.06
C ARG A 503 121.56 56.70 -1.99
N ARG A 504 121.66 58.03 -1.91
CA ARG A 504 120.81 58.84 -1.00
C ARG A 504 119.33 58.80 -1.42
N GLN A 505 119.03 58.89 -2.72
CA GLN A 505 117.67 58.80 -3.25
C GLN A 505 117.10 57.38 -3.11
N GLU A 506 117.93 56.36 -3.26
CA GLU A 506 117.62 54.93 -3.03
C GLU A 506 117.32 54.67 -1.55
N ILE A 507 118.13 55.19 -0.61
CA ILE A 507 117.85 55.14 0.82
C ILE A 507 116.52 55.83 1.14
N GLN A 508 116.23 57.00 0.56
CA GLN A 508 114.94 57.69 0.74
C GLN A 508 113.77 56.89 0.15
N ALA A 509 113.94 56.24 -1.00
CA ALA A 509 112.93 55.38 -1.60
C ALA A 509 112.68 54.11 -0.76
N LEU A 510 113.73 53.50 -0.21
CA LEU A 510 113.63 52.36 0.71
C LEU A 510 112.98 52.75 2.04
N GLN A 511 113.29 53.93 2.59
CA GLN A 511 112.63 54.47 3.78
C GLN A 511 111.13 54.71 3.53
N ALA A 512 110.75 55.30 2.39
CA ALA A 512 109.35 55.47 2.00
C ALA A 512 108.64 54.12 1.76
N LEU A 513 109.34 53.12 1.22
CA LEU A 513 108.82 51.76 1.03
C LEU A 513 108.58 51.06 2.38
N ILE A 514 109.51 51.21 3.34
CA ILE A 514 109.37 50.70 4.70
C ILE A 514 108.17 51.34 5.39
N MET A 515 108.06 52.68 5.42
CA MET A 515 106.91 53.36 6.02
C MET A 515 105.57 52.91 5.42
N LYS A 516 105.51 52.72 4.10
CA LYS A 516 104.31 52.19 3.42
C LYS A 516 104.03 50.71 3.75
N LYS A 517 105.06 49.93 4.11
CA LYS A 517 104.91 48.55 4.57
C LYS A 517 104.49 48.48 6.04
N ASP A 518 105.00 49.35 6.90
CA ASP A 518 104.56 49.48 8.28
C ASP A 518 103.09 49.93 8.35
N GLU A 519 102.69 50.89 7.51
CA GLU A 519 101.29 51.30 7.32
C GLU A 519 100.42 50.13 6.80
N GLN A 520 100.92 49.33 5.86
CA GLN A 520 100.21 48.12 5.40
C GLN A 520 100.06 47.09 6.52
N ILE A 521 101.10 46.86 7.35
CA ILE A 521 101.08 45.94 8.48
C ILE A 521 100.07 46.41 9.54
N HIS A 522 100.08 47.69 9.90
CA HIS A 522 99.11 48.26 10.85
C HIS A 522 97.66 48.11 10.35
N ASN A 523 97.40 48.35 9.06
CA ASN A 523 96.08 48.15 8.45
C ASN A 523 95.63 46.68 8.44
N MET A 524 96.55 45.71 8.38
CA MET A 524 96.19 44.28 8.49
C MET A 524 95.96 43.86 9.95
N ALA A 525 96.80 44.31 10.88
CA ALA A 525 96.65 44.04 12.31
C ALA A 525 95.34 44.61 12.88
N GLU A 526 94.88 45.77 12.40
CA GLU A 526 93.57 46.31 12.80
C GLU A 526 92.41 45.48 12.25
N LYS A 527 92.49 44.98 11.01
CA LYS A 527 91.48 44.05 10.45
C LYS A 527 91.44 42.72 11.20
N GLU A 528 92.60 42.17 11.53
CA GLU A 528 92.73 40.96 12.36
C GLU A 528 92.07 41.16 13.73
N ARG A 529 92.30 42.32 14.38
CA ARG A 529 91.64 42.69 15.64
C ARG A 529 90.11 42.76 15.52
N LEU A 530 89.59 43.28 14.39
CA LEU A 530 88.14 43.33 14.14
C LEU A 530 87.55 41.93 13.95
N PHE A 531 88.16 41.07 13.12
CA PHE A 531 87.72 39.70 12.92
C PHE A 531 87.81 38.84 14.20
N LEU A 532 88.80 39.07 15.06
CA LEU A 532 88.89 38.41 16.37
C LEU A 532 87.76 38.83 17.32
N ALA A 533 87.33 40.09 17.29
CA ALA A 533 86.18 40.57 18.08
C ALA A 533 84.85 40.00 17.55
N GLU A 534 84.67 39.96 16.23
CA GLU A 534 83.51 39.36 15.56
C GLU A 534 83.42 37.85 15.84
N ALA A 535 84.53 37.12 15.71
CA ALA A 535 84.65 35.72 16.11
C ALA A 535 84.56 35.49 17.64
N SER A 536 84.59 36.54 18.47
CA SER A 536 84.25 36.42 19.88
C SER A 536 82.73 36.40 20.08
N LYS A 537 82.01 37.32 19.43
CA LYS A 537 80.53 37.39 19.49
C LYS A 537 79.88 36.10 19.02
N PHE A 538 80.25 35.57 17.86
CA PHE A 538 79.67 34.32 17.37
C PHE A 538 79.89 33.12 18.32
N ARG A 539 80.89 33.14 19.21
CA ARG A 539 81.06 32.10 20.25
C ARG A 539 80.17 32.33 21.48
N GLU A 540 79.79 33.57 21.75
CA GLU A 540 78.80 33.95 22.76
C GLU A 540 77.39 33.55 22.27
N ASP A 541 77.02 33.95 21.05
CA ASP A 541 75.75 33.60 20.39
C ASP A 541 75.53 32.07 20.31
N ILE A 542 76.56 31.31 19.91
CA ILE A 542 76.53 29.84 19.89
C ILE A 542 76.41 29.25 21.30
N GLY A 543 77.00 29.89 22.32
CA GLY A 543 76.89 29.47 23.72
C GLY A 543 75.45 29.57 24.24
N ASP A 544 74.79 30.69 23.98
CA ASP A 544 73.40 30.93 24.38
C ASP A 544 72.43 29.99 23.66
N HIS A 545 72.58 29.78 22.35
CA HIS A 545 71.75 28.80 21.62
C HIS A 545 71.94 27.36 22.12
N ILE A 546 73.16 26.97 22.54
CA ILE A 546 73.40 25.65 23.17
C ILE A 546 72.74 25.56 24.55
N ALA A 547 72.67 26.65 25.32
CA ALA A 547 71.97 26.69 26.59
C ALA A 547 70.44 26.59 26.41
N GLU A 548 69.90 27.27 25.39
CA GLU A 548 68.48 27.22 25.05
C GLU A 548 68.05 25.84 24.53
N LEU A 549 68.84 25.21 23.66
CA LEU A 549 68.57 23.83 23.19
C LEU A 549 68.48 22.83 24.35
N LYS A 550 69.41 22.87 25.31
CA LYS A 550 69.37 22.02 26.51
C LYS A 550 68.12 22.24 27.38
N LYS A 551 67.60 23.46 27.39
CA LYS A 551 66.33 23.78 28.08
C LYS A 551 65.14 23.13 27.37
N PHE A 552 65.12 23.17 26.03
CA PHE A 552 64.12 22.46 25.23
C PHE A 552 64.22 20.93 25.38
N GLU A 553 65.42 20.35 25.38
CA GLU A 553 65.64 18.91 25.67
C GLU A 553 65.07 18.50 27.02
N SER A 554 65.23 19.33 28.06
CA SER A 554 64.65 19.04 29.40
C SER A 554 63.11 19.06 29.39
N LEU A 555 62.52 19.96 28.60
CA LEU A 555 61.06 20.13 28.48
C LEU A 555 60.41 19.04 27.64
N THR A 556 61.08 18.54 26.59
CA THR A 556 60.58 17.38 25.82
C THR A 556 60.66 16.11 26.65
N ALA A 557 61.78 15.83 27.34
CA ALA A 557 61.89 14.68 28.23
C ALA A 557 60.83 14.67 29.35
N GLN A 558 60.49 15.85 29.90
CA GLN A 558 59.38 15.96 30.85
C GLN A 558 58.04 15.58 30.20
N LYS A 559 57.71 16.15 29.04
CA LYS A 559 56.45 15.86 28.32
C LYS A 559 56.35 14.40 27.88
N GLU A 560 57.44 13.76 27.49
CA GLU A 560 57.46 12.32 27.16
C GLU A 560 57.12 11.46 28.39
N SER A 561 57.63 11.80 29.57
CA SER A 561 57.28 11.10 30.82
C SER A 561 55.80 11.26 31.20
N GLU A 562 55.22 12.42 30.92
CA GLU A 562 53.81 12.73 31.19
C GLU A 562 52.87 12.06 30.18
N ASN A 563 53.19 12.11 28.88
CA ASN A 563 52.49 11.36 27.83
C ASN A 563 52.49 9.85 28.10
N LYS A 564 53.61 9.29 28.56
CA LYS A 564 53.68 7.88 28.95
C LYS A 564 52.72 7.56 30.10
N ARG A 565 52.69 8.40 31.13
CA ARG A 565 51.77 8.24 32.27
C ARG A 565 50.30 8.38 31.86
N LEU A 566 49.97 9.28 30.93
CA LEU A 566 48.62 9.41 30.38
C LEU A 566 48.22 8.17 29.59
N LYS A 567 49.14 7.60 28.79
CA LYS A 567 48.91 6.33 28.08
C LYS A 567 48.71 5.15 29.03
N ASP A 568 49.54 5.01 30.07
CA ASP A 568 49.39 3.98 31.12
C ASP A 568 48.06 4.08 31.91
N LEU A 569 47.33 5.20 31.78
CA LEU A 569 45.98 5.40 32.33
C LEU A 569 44.89 5.12 31.27
N LEU A 570 45.09 5.51 30.01
CA LEU A 570 44.20 5.19 28.90
C LEU A 570 44.09 3.67 28.70
N ASP A 571 45.23 2.98 28.60
CA ASP A 571 45.36 1.52 28.51
C ASP A 571 44.66 0.75 29.67
N LYS A 572 44.33 1.43 30.78
CA LYS A 572 43.53 0.88 31.90
C LYS A 572 42.05 1.18 31.77
N ALA A 573 41.70 2.42 31.43
CA ALA A 573 40.32 2.82 31.18
C ALA A 573 39.69 1.97 30.07
N GLU A 574 40.41 1.75 28.96
CA GLU A 574 39.98 0.88 27.86
C GLU A 574 39.64 -0.54 28.34
N LYS A 575 40.50 -1.16 29.16
CA LYS A 575 40.26 -2.51 29.72
C LYS A 575 39.11 -2.56 30.72
N GLU A 576 38.90 -1.49 31.49
CA GLU A 576 37.73 -1.34 32.35
C GLU A 576 36.44 -1.17 31.55
N PHE A 577 36.47 -0.51 30.39
CA PHE A 577 35.31 -0.43 29.50
C PHE A 577 35.06 -1.77 28.79
N GLU A 578 36.07 -2.40 28.21
CA GLU A 578 35.97 -3.70 27.53
C GLU A 578 35.39 -4.80 28.44
N THR A 579 35.80 -4.83 29.71
CA THR A 579 35.22 -5.77 30.70
C THR A 579 33.77 -5.44 31.08
N LYS A 580 33.37 -4.16 31.14
CA LYS A 580 31.96 -3.75 31.37
C LYS A 580 31.08 -4.06 30.15
N LEU A 581 31.61 -3.84 28.95
CA LEU A 581 30.94 -4.07 27.66
C LEU A 581 30.63 -5.56 27.51
N LYS A 582 31.60 -6.43 27.77
CA LYS A 582 31.39 -7.89 27.76
C LYS A 582 30.33 -8.37 28.76
N VAL A 583 30.31 -7.83 29.98
CA VAL A 583 29.27 -8.17 30.98
C VAL A 583 27.89 -7.68 30.53
N PHE A 584 27.82 -6.59 29.75
CA PHE A 584 26.57 -6.11 29.15
C PHE A 584 26.12 -7.02 28.00
N GLU A 585 27.04 -7.44 27.10
CA GLU A 585 26.76 -8.42 26.04
C GLU A 585 26.22 -9.75 26.59
N GLU A 586 26.88 -10.31 27.61
CA GLU A 586 26.43 -11.54 28.29
C GLU A 586 25.02 -11.38 28.89
N LYS A 587 24.66 -10.19 29.38
CA LYS A 587 23.32 -9.87 29.88
C LYS A 587 22.29 -9.69 28.75
N CYS A 588 22.66 -9.06 27.63
CA CYS A 588 21.80 -8.94 26.45
C CYS A 588 21.47 -10.32 25.88
N GLN A 589 22.47 -11.19 25.71
CA GLN A 589 22.26 -12.57 25.25
C GLN A 589 21.32 -13.35 26.18
N ALA A 590 21.45 -13.20 27.50
CA ALA A 590 20.51 -13.80 28.45
C ALA A 590 19.07 -13.33 28.21
N LEU A 591 18.84 -12.01 28.12
CA LEU A 591 17.52 -11.43 27.85
C LEU A 591 16.94 -11.80 26.48
N GLU A 592 17.79 -11.98 25.46
CA GLU A 592 17.39 -12.50 24.15
C GLU A 592 16.94 -13.96 24.22
N THR A 593 17.64 -14.82 24.97
CA THR A 593 17.20 -16.22 25.16
C THR A 593 15.90 -16.31 25.94
N GLU A 594 15.68 -15.45 26.93
CA GLU A 594 14.41 -15.35 27.68
C GLU A 594 13.27 -14.87 26.78
N ASN A 595 13.48 -13.82 25.97
CA ASN A 595 12.51 -13.37 24.98
C ASN A 595 12.20 -14.44 23.91
N SER A 596 13.21 -15.21 23.49
CA SER A 596 13.05 -16.33 22.55
C SER A 596 12.23 -17.47 23.16
N PHE A 597 12.38 -17.73 24.46
CA PHE A 597 11.54 -18.69 25.19
C PHE A 597 10.08 -18.21 25.31
N LEU A 598 9.87 -16.97 25.79
CA LEU A 598 8.53 -16.40 25.95
C LEU A 598 7.77 -16.28 24.61
N ARG A 599 8.47 -15.96 23.50
CA ARG A 599 7.88 -15.96 22.16
C ARG A 599 7.42 -17.34 21.70
N LYS A 600 8.11 -18.42 22.10
CA LYS A 600 7.67 -19.81 21.83
C LYS A 600 6.46 -20.18 22.69
N GLU A 601 6.49 -19.88 23.99
CA GLU A 601 5.35 -20.14 24.89
C GLU A 601 4.08 -19.42 24.41
N VAL A 602 4.18 -18.17 23.98
CA VAL A 602 3.05 -17.43 23.37
C VAL A 602 2.56 -18.07 22.06
N ALA A 603 3.46 -18.64 21.24
CA ALA A 603 3.07 -19.36 20.03
C ALA A 603 2.37 -20.70 20.34
N ASP A 604 2.87 -21.45 21.32
CA ASP A 604 2.28 -22.72 21.78
C ASP A 604 0.91 -22.50 22.43
N LEU A 605 0.75 -21.44 23.25
CA LEU A 605 -0.55 -21.03 23.79
C LEU A 605 -1.51 -20.58 22.68
N LYS A 606 -1.03 -19.86 21.66
CA LYS A 606 -1.86 -19.40 20.52
C LYS A 606 -2.31 -20.56 19.62
N THR A 607 -1.45 -21.53 19.35
CA THR A 607 -1.81 -22.74 18.58
C THR A 607 -2.77 -23.63 19.36
N LYS A 608 -2.55 -23.80 20.68
CA LYS A 608 -3.47 -24.52 21.58
C LYS A 608 -4.85 -23.85 21.61
N LEU A 609 -4.92 -22.54 21.83
CA LEU A 609 -6.19 -21.79 21.80
C LEU A 609 -6.89 -21.87 20.43
N GLY A 610 -6.13 -21.88 19.34
CA GLY A 610 -6.66 -22.11 17.99
C GLY A 610 -7.29 -23.49 17.84
N LYS A 611 -6.63 -24.53 18.37
CA LYS A 611 -7.16 -25.89 18.39
C LYS A 611 -8.39 -26.03 19.29
N ASP A 612 -8.35 -25.52 20.52
CA ASP A 612 -9.47 -25.59 21.46
C ASP A 612 -10.73 -24.90 20.89
N LYS A 613 -10.56 -23.81 20.13
CA LYS A 613 -11.64 -23.16 19.37
C LYS A 613 -12.17 -24.03 18.22
N LEU A 614 -11.29 -24.69 17.46
CA LEU A 614 -11.67 -25.58 16.35
C LEU A 614 -12.39 -26.85 16.86
N ASP A 615 -11.90 -27.44 17.94
CA ASP A 615 -12.48 -28.60 18.63
C ASP A 615 -13.84 -28.24 19.28
N GLY A 616 -14.04 -26.97 19.68
CA GLY A 616 -15.34 -26.44 20.10
C GLY A 616 -16.31 -26.22 18.93
N LEU A 617 -15.85 -25.62 17.84
CA LEU A 617 -16.67 -25.33 16.65
C LEU A 617 -17.13 -26.61 15.95
N THR A 618 -16.26 -27.62 15.86
CA THR A 618 -16.59 -28.94 15.29
C THR A 618 -17.63 -29.67 16.14
N LYS A 619 -17.51 -29.69 17.46
CA LYS A 619 -18.55 -30.24 18.36
C LYS A 619 -19.89 -29.54 18.22
N TYR A 620 -19.91 -28.20 18.18
CA TYR A 620 -21.14 -27.44 17.95
C TYR A 620 -21.78 -27.76 16.60
N ASN A 621 -20.97 -27.89 15.54
CA ASN A 621 -21.45 -28.30 14.22
C ASN A 621 -21.97 -29.76 14.20
N GLU A 622 -21.32 -30.68 14.92
CA GLU A 622 -21.83 -32.05 15.10
C GLU A 622 -23.18 -32.07 15.85
N GLU A 623 -23.31 -31.30 16.93
CA GLU A 623 -24.56 -31.19 17.70
C GLU A 623 -25.68 -30.57 16.87
N TYR A 624 -25.38 -29.52 16.10
CA TYR A 624 -26.30 -28.92 15.14
C TYR A 624 -26.75 -29.93 14.07
N MET A 625 -25.81 -30.69 13.48
CA MET A 625 -26.13 -31.70 12.48
C MET A 625 -26.90 -32.90 13.07
N LYS A 626 -26.62 -33.30 14.31
CA LYS A 626 -27.41 -34.31 15.05
C LYS A 626 -28.84 -33.81 15.27
N PHE A 627 -29.02 -32.59 15.79
CA PHE A 627 -30.34 -31.97 15.98
C PHE A 627 -31.12 -31.81 14.67
N HIS A 628 -30.44 -31.42 13.58
CA HIS A 628 -31.04 -31.32 12.25
C HIS A 628 -31.52 -32.70 11.75
N ASN A 629 -30.66 -33.71 11.84
CA ASN A 629 -30.99 -35.09 11.43
C ASN A 629 -32.10 -35.71 12.29
N ASP A 630 -32.12 -35.49 13.61
CA ASP A 630 -33.18 -35.93 14.51
C ASP A 630 -34.51 -35.21 14.23
N SER A 631 -34.47 -33.96 13.78
CA SER A 631 -35.67 -33.21 13.38
C SER A 631 -36.19 -33.65 12.02
N LEU A 632 -35.30 -33.92 11.05
CA LEU A 632 -35.68 -34.56 9.77
C LEU A 632 -36.21 -35.97 9.98
N ARG A 633 -35.68 -36.74 10.94
CA ARG A 633 -36.19 -38.07 11.29
C ARG A 633 -37.61 -37.98 11.85
N ARG A 634 -37.86 -37.11 12.84
CA ARG A 634 -39.21 -36.88 13.38
C ARG A 634 -40.22 -36.50 12.32
N VAL A 635 -39.91 -35.54 11.43
CA VAL A 635 -40.81 -35.16 10.33
C VAL A 635 -41.09 -36.32 9.36
N ARG A 636 -40.12 -37.22 9.12
CA ARG A 636 -40.32 -38.44 8.32
C ARG A 636 -41.18 -39.48 9.06
N GLU A 637 -41.01 -39.63 10.36
CA GLU A 637 -41.80 -40.52 11.22
C GLU A 637 -43.25 -40.04 11.31
N GLU A 638 -43.46 -38.75 11.60
CA GLU A 638 -44.77 -38.08 11.66
C GLU A 638 -45.52 -38.14 10.31
N THR A 639 -44.84 -37.89 9.19
CA THR A 639 -45.47 -38.02 7.86
C THR A 639 -45.78 -39.47 7.50
N GLN A 640 -44.91 -40.43 7.86
CA GLN A 640 -45.21 -41.86 7.66
C GLN A 640 -46.38 -42.33 8.55
N GLU A 641 -46.51 -41.82 9.77
CA GLU A 641 -47.63 -42.10 10.66
C GLU A 641 -48.92 -41.46 10.15
N SER A 642 -48.88 -40.23 9.64
CA SER A 642 -50.02 -39.60 8.96
C SER A 642 -50.51 -40.43 7.77
N PHE A 643 -49.60 -40.97 6.93
CA PHE A 643 -49.98 -41.84 5.82
C PHE A 643 -50.56 -43.19 6.30
N LYS A 644 -50.04 -43.78 7.40
CA LYS A 644 -50.63 -44.98 8.01
C LYS A 644 -52.05 -44.71 8.52
N LEU A 645 -52.29 -43.56 9.15
CA LEU A 645 -53.61 -43.17 9.64
C LEU A 645 -54.58 -42.87 8.49
N GLU A 646 -54.11 -42.27 7.39
CA GLU A 646 -54.91 -42.06 6.18
C GLU A 646 -55.30 -43.39 5.51
N ILE A 647 -54.34 -44.33 5.37
CA ILE A 647 -54.59 -45.68 4.86
C ILE A 647 -55.60 -46.42 5.75
N LEU A 648 -55.41 -46.42 7.08
CA LEU A 648 -56.36 -47.05 8.01
C LEU A 648 -57.76 -46.40 7.94
N GLY A 649 -57.83 -45.08 7.73
CA GLY A 649 -59.09 -44.38 7.48
C GLY A 649 -59.78 -44.88 6.20
N LYS A 650 -59.02 -45.10 5.12
CA LYS A 650 -59.53 -45.67 3.87
C LYS A 650 -59.87 -47.15 3.94
N ASP A 651 -59.14 -47.95 4.72
CA ASP A 651 -59.49 -49.34 4.99
C ASP A 651 -60.81 -49.44 5.78
N ILE A 652 -61.04 -48.55 6.75
CA ILE A 652 -62.32 -48.45 7.48
C ILE A 652 -63.46 -48.00 6.55
N GLU A 653 -63.23 -47.04 5.67
CA GLU A 653 -64.20 -46.57 4.66
C GLU A 653 -64.58 -47.71 3.70
N ILE A 654 -63.60 -48.46 3.19
CA ILE A 654 -63.79 -49.63 2.33
C ILE A 654 -64.54 -50.75 3.07
N GLU A 655 -64.20 -51.01 4.33
CA GLU A 655 -64.83 -52.06 5.15
C GLU A 655 -66.28 -51.70 5.54
N ASN A 656 -66.60 -50.41 5.69
CA ASN A 656 -67.99 -49.97 5.86
C ASN A 656 -68.78 -50.11 4.55
N LEU A 657 -68.23 -49.67 3.41
CA LEU A 657 -68.84 -49.88 2.09
C LEU A 657 -69.04 -51.37 1.75
N ARG A 658 -68.17 -52.26 2.25
CA ARG A 658 -68.34 -53.71 2.16
C ARG A 658 -69.51 -54.23 2.98
N LYS A 659 -69.69 -53.72 4.21
CA LYS A 659 -70.84 -54.06 5.06
C LYS A 659 -72.14 -53.56 4.46
N GLU A 660 -72.19 -52.31 3.99
CA GLU A 660 -73.34 -51.77 3.25
C GLU A 660 -73.66 -52.60 2.01
N MET A 661 -72.65 -53.03 1.25
CA MET A 661 -72.84 -53.94 0.11
C MET A 661 -73.35 -55.32 0.53
N GLU A 662 -72.88 -55.88 1.65
CA GLU A 662 -73.34 -57.17 2.16
C GLU A 662 -74.76 -57.07 2.77
N GLU A 663 -75.12 -55.97 3.42
CA GLU A 663 -76.48 -55.63 3.83
C GLU A 663 -77.41 -55.53 2.61
N VAL A 664 -76.98 -54.89 1.53
CA VAL A 664 -77.73 -54.85 0.26
C VAL A 664 -77.87 -56.23 -0.39
N LYS A 665 -76.84 -57.10 -0.32
CA LYS A 665 -76.96 -58.50 -0.76
C LYS A 665 -77.92 -59.30 0.12
N ASN A 666 -77.82 -59.14 1.44
CA ASN A 666 -78.71 -59.81 2.39
C ASN A 666 -80.17 -59.36 2.17
N LEU A 667 -80.42 -58.06 2.00
CA LEU A 667 -81.73 -57.53 1.61
C LEU A 667 -82.21 -58.08 0.25
N TYR A 668 -81.32 -58.26 -0.73
CA TYR A 668 -81.68 -58.89 -2.01
C TYR A 668 -82.04 -60.37 -1.84
N VAL A 669 -81.29 -61.12 -1.02
CA VAL A 669 -81.55 -62.52 -0.68
C VAL A 669 -82.82 -62.64 0.17
N GLU A 670 -83.08 -61.73 1.11
CA GLU A 670 -84.32 -61.64 1.87
C GLU A 670 -85.51 -61.33 0.96
N VAL A 671 -85.42 -60.35 0.07
CA VAL A 671 -86.48 -60.05 -0.93
C VAL A 671 -86.68 -61.22 -1.90
N TYR A 672 -85.62 -61.95 -2.27
CA TYR A 672 -85.75 -63.17 -3.07
C TYR A 672 -86.46 -64.29 -2.29
N ASN A 673 -86.05 -64.52 -1.04
CA ASN A 673 -86.64 -65.51 -0.15
C ASN A 673 -88.07 -65.14 0.25
N GLU A 674 -88.41 -63.88 0.43
CA GLU A 674 -89.78 -63.39 0.64
C GLU A 674 -90.61 -63.58 -0.61
N LYS A 675 -90.08 -63.25 -1.81
CA LYS A 675 -90.75 -63.53 -3.08
C LYS A 675 -90.99 -65.03 -3.29
N GLU A 676 -90.03 -65.88 -2.95
CA GLU A 676 -90.18 -67.34 -3.00
C GLU A 676 -91.14 -67.86 -1.93
N ASN A 677 -91.09 -67.32 -0.71
CA ASN A 677 -92.05 -67.64 0.36
C ASN A 677 -93.47 -67.16 0.01
N LEU A 678 -93.62 -66.01 -0.65
CA LEU A 678 -94.90 -65.50 -1.15
C LEU A 678 -95.41 -66.35 -2.32
N LEU A 679 -94.55 -66.80 -3.25
CA LEU A 679 -94.93 -67.77 -4.28
C LEU A 679 -95.38 -69.10 -3.66
N ASN A 680 -94.60 -69.63 -2.71
CA ASN A 680 -94.94 -70.83 -1.96
C ASN A 680 -96.18 -70.65 -1.07
N GLN A 681 -96.45 -69.44 -0.56
CA GLN A 681 -97.69 -69.11 0.16
C GLN A 681 -98.86 -69.03 -0.81
N PHE A 682 -98.74 -68.37 -1.97
CA PHE A 682 -99.78 -68.39 -3.01
C PHE A 682 -100.08 -69.81 -3.49
N GLU A 683 -99.08 -70.69 -3.67
CA GLU A 683 -99.33 -72.09 -4.02
C GLU A 683 -99.89 -72.92 -2.84
N LYS A 684 -99.50 -72.63 -1.59
CA LYS A 684 -100.10 -73.24 -0.40
C LYS A 684 -101.53 -72.75 -0.15
N GLU A 685 -101.86 -71.49 -0.39
CA GLU A 685 -103.21 -70.93 -0.26
C GLU A 685 -104.12 -71.38 -1.40
N ARG A 686 -103.57 -71.56 -2.62
CA ARG A 686 -104.24 -72.26 -3.73
C ARG A 686 -104.61 -73.71 -3.39
N VAL A 687 -103.97 -74.32 -2.40
CA VAL A 687 -104.26 -75.68 -1.89
C VAL A 687 -105.04 -75.65 -0.56
N ASN A 688 -104.81 -74.65 0.29
CA ASN A 688 -105.33 -74.51 1.65
C ASN A 688 -106.46 -73.47 1.76
N LEU A 689 -107.11 -73.08 0.66
CA LEU A 689 -108.48 -72.54 0.63
C LEU A 689 -109.52 -73.63 1.01
N SER A 690 -109.19 -74.40 2.04
CA SER A 690 -109.92 -75.48 2.68
C SER A 690 -109.44 -75.57 4.14
N SER A 691 -110.01 -74.73 5.01
CA SER A 691 -109.88 -74.68 6.48
C SER A 691 -108.50 -74.48 7.13
N VAL A 692 -108.31 -73.31 7.76
CA VAL A 692 -107.45 -73.09 8.95
C VAL A 692 -108.20 -72.13 9.90
N ASP A 693 -107.95 -72.22 11.21
CA ASP A 693 -108.81 -71.67 12.28
C ASP A 693 -108.29 -70.35 12.92
N LEU A 694 -109.14 -69.69 13.71
CA LEU A 694 -108.98 -68.28 14.13
C LEU A 694 -108.02 -68.03 15.33
N ASP A 695 -107.54 -69.08 16.00
CA ASP A 695 -106.88 -68.94 17.31
C ASP A 695 -105.35 -68.76 17.28
N ASP A 696 -104.66 -69.16 16.21
CA ASP A 696 -103.19 -69.01 16.13
C ASP A 696 -102.75 -67.55 15.90
N VAL A 697 -103.60 -66.74 15.23
CA VAL A 697 -103.40 -65.29 15.08
C VAL A 697 -103.23 -64.61 16.44
N LYS A 698 -104.01 -65.03 17.46
CA LYS A 698 -103.99 -64.46 18.82
C LYS A 698 -102.71 -64.79 19.59
N LYS A 699 -102.02 -65.88 19.24
CA LYS A 699 -100.71 -66.24 19.84
C LYS A 699 -99.61 -65.34 19.30
N LEU A 700 -99.50 -65.24 17.97
CA LEU A 700 -98.52 -64.40 17.28
C LEU A 700 -98.64 -62.93 17.68
N GLN A 701 -99.87 -62.42 17.77
CA GLN A 701 -100.14 -61.04 18.21
C GLN A 701 -99.66 -60.77 19.65
N LYS A 702 -99.58 -61.79 20.51
CA LYS A 702 -99.12 -61.70 21.91
C LYS A 702 -97.61 -61.86 22.08
N GLU A 703 -96.90 -62.38 21.07
CA GLU A 703 -95.44 -62.41 21.04
C GLU A 703 -94.85 -61.15 20.38
N LEU A 704 -95.51 -60.65 19.34
CA LEU A 704 -95.19 -59.35 18.72
C LEU A 704 -95.19 -58.19 19.72
N GLU A 705 -96.12 -58.19 20.68
CA GLU A 705 -96.19 -57.13 21.69
C GLU A 705 -95.07 -57.24 22.74
N LYS A 706 -94.54 -58.45 23.00
CA LYS A 706 -93.37 -58.64 23.88
C LYS A 706 -92.07 -58.20 23.22
N SER A 707 -91.90 -58.43 21.91
CA SER A 707 -90.69 -57.99 21.20
C SER A 707 -90.63 -56.46 21.14
N ARG A 708 -91.77 -55.80 20.90
CA ARG A 708 -91.91 -54.33 20.97
C ARG A 708 -91.51 -53.75 22.32
N GLN A 709 -91.93 -54.35 23.44
CA GLN A 709 -91.55 -53.90 24.78
C GLN A 709 -90.02 -53.97 25.00
N ARG A 710 -89.37 -55.07 24.58
CA ARG A 710 -87.90 -55.19 24.64
C ARG A 710 -87.15 -54.17 23.79
N ILE A 711 -87.66 -53.86 22.59
CA ILE A 711 -87.07 -52.83 21.72
C ILE A 711 -87.16 -51.45 22.39
N LEU A 712 -88.29 -51.15 23.04
CA LEU A 712 -88.49 -49.89 23.76
C LEU A 712 -87.55 -49.74 24.98
N GLU A 713 -87.33 -50.82 25.73
CA GLU A 713 -86.36 -50.85 26.84
C GLU A 713 -84.92 -50.63 26.35
N LEU A 714 -84.53 -51.29 25.24
CA LEU A 714 -83.20 -51.12 24.64
C LEU A 714 -82.96 -49.69 24.14
N ASP A 715 -83.90 -49.11 23.39
CA ASP A 715 -83.81 -47.72 22.92
C ASP A 715 -83.72 -46.71 24.09
N LEU A 716 -84.46 -46.94 25.17
CA LEU A 716 -84.32 -46.15 26.41
C LEU A 716 -82.90 -46.24 27.00
N THR A 717 -82.29 -47.44 27.07
CA THR A 717 -80.92 -47.58 27.58
C THR A 717 -79.87 -46.95 26.65
N LEU A 718 -80.03 -47.06 25.33
CA LEU A 718 -79.12 -46.45 24.35
C LEU A 718 -79.16 -44.91 24.45
N ARG A 719 -80.35 -44.32 24.57
CA ARG A 719 -80.53 -42.87 24.74
C ARG A 719 -79.88 -42.36 26.04
N GLN A 720 -79.94 -43.14 27.13
CA GLN A 720 -79.26 -42.78 28.38
C GLN A 720 -77.74 -42.83 28.25
N GLN A 721 -77.19 -43.83 27.54
CA GLN A 721 -75.74 -43.90 27.27
C GLN A 721 -75.29 -42.72 26.40
N TYR A 722 -75.97 -42.44 25.29
CA TYR A 722 -75.70 -41.25 24.46
C TYR A 722 -75.77 -39.94 25.25
N GLN A 723 -76.76 -39.77 26.13
CA GLN A 723 -76.83 -38.58 27.00
C GLN A 723 -75.66 -38.48 27.98
N GLN A 724 -75.15 -39.59 28.52
CA GLN A 724 -73.94 -39.57 29.35
C GLN A 724 -72.69 -39.21 28.55
N GLU A 725 -72.52 -39.73 27.34
CA GLU A 725 -71.35 -39.40 26.50
C GLU A 725 -71.39 -37.96 26.00
N VAL A 726 -72.54 -37.48 25.53
CA VAL A 726 -72.76 -36.06 25.22
C VAL A 726 -72.51 -35.19 26.46
N GLY A 727 -72.86 -35.65 27.67
CA GLY A 727 -72.52 -34.99 28.93
C GLY A 727 -71.01 -34.87 29.17
N LYS A 728 -70.27 -35.98 29.00
CA LYS A 728 -68.79 -36.02 29.13
C LYS A 728 -68.12 -35.10 28.09
N LEU A 729 -68.50 -35.22 26.82
CA LEU A 729 -67.96 -34.40 25.73
C LEU A 729 -68.21 -32.91 25.97
N ASN A 730 -69.41 -32.53 26.40
CA ASN A 730 -69.71 -31.13 26.76
C ASN A 730 -68.91 -30.62 27.96
N ALA A 731 -68.57 -31.48 28.93
CA ALA A 731 -67.65 -31.11 30.01
C ALA A 731 -66.22 -30.90 29.49
N THR A 732 -65.71 -31.79 28.63
CA THR A 732 -64.39 -31.66 27.99
C THR A 732 -64.30 -30.40 27.11
N ILE A 733 -65.34 -30.10 26.33
CA ILE A 733 -65.43 -28.89 25.51
C ILE A 733 -65.44 -27.63 26.39
N LYS A 734 -66.11 -27.64 27.55
CA LYS A 734 -66.06 -26.51 28.50
C LYS A 734 -64.66 -26.30 29.08
N GLN A 735 -63.95 -27.38 29.42
CA GLN A 735 -62.57 -27.31 29.91
C GLN A 735 -61.63 -26.74 28.84
N LEU A 736 -61.66 -27.28 27.62
CA LEU A 736 -60.83 -26.80 26.50
C LEU A 736 -61.11 -25.33 26.16
N ASN A 737 -62.36 -24.87 26.25
CA ASN A 737 -62.68 -23.45 26.06
C ASN A 737 -62.15 -22.56 27.20
N PHE A 738 -62.15 -23.03 28.45
CA PHE A 738 -61.54 -22.32 29.57
C PHE A 738 -60.02 -22.20 29.40
N ASP A 739 -59.35 -23.29 29.00
CA ASP A 739 -57.91 -23.32 28.79
C ASP A 739 -57.49 -22.47 27.57
N LEU A 740 -58.27 -22.47 26.49
CA LEU A 740 -58.09 -21.54 25.36
C LEU A 740 -58.25 -20.08 25.79
N GLU A 741 -59.23 -19.76 26.65
CA GLU A 741 -59.45 -18.38 27.12
C GLU A 741 -58.36 -17.92 28.12
N LYS A 742 -57.75 -18.86 28.86
CA LYS A 742 -56.54 -18.63 29.66
C LYS A 742 -55.34 -18.32 28.76
N LEU A 743 -55.08 -19.16 27.75
CA LEU A 743 -53.99 -18.96 26.78
C LEU A 743 -54.13 -17.66 25.98
N LYS A 744 -55.34 -17.22 25.63
CA LYS A 744 -55.58 -15.90 25.01
C LYS A 744 -55.18 -14.75 25.93
N LYS A 745 -55.43 -14.85 27.24
CA LYS A 745 -55.08 -13.81 28.22
C LYS A 745 -53.58 -13.75 28.47
N GLU A 746 -52.92 -14.90 28.54
CA GLU A 746 -51.46 -15.02 28.64
C GLU A 746 -50.80 -14.40 27.40
N LYS A 747 -51.21 -14.82 26.20
CA LYS A 747 -50.73 -14.21 24.95
C LYS A 747 -51.08 -12.71 24.80
N GLY A 748 -52.16 -12.26 25.42
CA GLY A 748 -52.53 -10.84 25.52
C GLY A 748 -51.59 -10.04 26.43
N HIS A 749 -51.05 -10.66 27.49
CA HIS A 749 -50.00 -10.07 28.32
C HIS A 749 -48.71 -9.92 27.51
N ASP A 750 -48.25 -10.99 26.84
CA ASP A 750 -47.04 -10.99 26.01
C ASP A 750 -47.06 -9.87 24.94
N VAL A 751 -48.23 -9.66 24.30
CA VAL A 751 -48.42 -8.60 23.31
C VAL A 751 -48.37 -7.21 23.94
N ASN A 752 -49.01 -7.00 25.11
CA ASN A 752 -48.97 -5.72 25.81
C ASN A 752 -47.55 -5.40 26.33
N GLU A 753 -46.83 -6.39 26.83
CA GLU A 753 -45.46 -6.25 27.32
C GLU A 753 -44.48 -5.99 26.16
N LYS A 754 -44.64 -6.67 25.03
CA LYS A 754 -43.92 -6.34 23.79
C LYS A 754 -44.22 -4.92 23.29
N ASN A 755 -45.47 -4.47 23.37
CA ASN A 755 -45.84 -3.10 22.98
C ASN A 755 -45.24 -2.06 23.93
N LYS A 756 -45.17 -2.34 25.24
CA LYS A 756 -44.48 -1.50 26.23
C LYS A 756 -42.98 -1.40 25.93
N ILE A 757 -42.33 -2.52 25.65
CA ILE A 757 -40.92 -2.57 25.22
C ILE A 757 -40.71 -1.79 23.92
N LEU A 758 -41.63 -1.85 22.96
CA LEU A 758 -41.58 -1.02 21.74
C LEU A 758 -41.63 0.47 22.07
N THR A 759 -42.58 0.93 22.90
CA THR A 759 -42.65 2.35 23.29
C THR A 759 -41.44 2.82 24.11
N GLU A 760 -40.84 1.95 24.92
CA GLU A 760 -39.60 2.24 25.66
C GLU A 760 -38.38 2.34 24.72
N ASN A 761 -38.31 1.51 23.67
CA ASN A 761 -37.28 1.65 22.63
C ASN A 761 -37.47 2.89 21.76
N GLU A 762 -38.71 3.31 21.47
CA GLU A 762 -38.99 4.56 20.74
C GLU A 762 -38.60 5.80 21.56
N LEU A 763 -38.86 5.79 22.87
CA LEU A 763 -38.38 6.82 23.81
C LEU A 763 -36.84 6.87 23.86
N LEU A 764 -36.18 5.74 24.10
CA LEU A 764 -34.71 5.66 24.15
C LEU A 764 -34.07 6.08 22.81
N LYS A 765 -34.72 5.80 21.67
CA LYS A 765 -34.27 6.28 20.36
C LYS A 765 -34.39 7.81 20.24
N SER A 766 -35.48 8.41 20.74
CA SER A 766 -35.63 9.86 20.79
C SER A 766 -34.60 10.53 21.72
N GLU A 767 -34.28 9.91 22.86
CA GLU A 767 -33.23 10.40 23.78
C GLU A 767 -31.84 10.32 23.14
N LEU A 768 -31.51 9.24 22.43
CA LEU A 768 -30.26 9.10 21.67
C LEU A 768 -30.16 10.11 20.51
N GLU A 769 -31.27 10.41 19.83
CA GLU A 769 -31.33 11.45 18.80
C GLU A 769 -31.12 12.86 19.39
N GLN A 770 -31.71 13.15 20.55
CA GLN A 770 -31.45 14.40 21.30
C GLN A 770 -29.99 14.51 21.75
N ILE A 771 -29.42 13.48 22.39
CA ILE A 771 -28.02 13.47 22.84
C ILE A 771 -27.06 13.64 21.64
N THR A 772 -27.40 13.08 20.48
CA THR A 772 -26.64 13.27 19.24
C THR A 772 -26.71 14.72 18.74
N ALA A 773 -27.88 15.36 18.80
CA ALA A 773 -28.04 16.77 18.45
C ALA A 773 -27.26 17.69 19.42
N GLU A 774 -27.33 17.45 20.73
CA GLU A 774 -26.59 18.18 21.76
C GLU A 774 -25.07 18.04 21.59
N LYS A 775 -24.59 16.81 21.31
CA LYS A 775 -23.18 16.55 21.00
C LYS A 775 -22.71 17.31 19.75
N ASN A 776 -23.52 17.36 18.69
CA ASN A 776 -23.19 18.08 17.47
C ASN A 776 -23.16 19.60 17.70
N LEU A 777 -24.09 20.13 18.51
CA LEU A 777 -24.10 21.54 18.92
C LEU A 777 -22.86 21.90 19.76
N TYR A 778 -22.46 21.02 20.69
CA TYR A 778 -21.23 21.19 21.46
C TYR A 778 -19.99 21.21 20.57
N PHE A 779 -19.91 20.30 19.58
CA PHE A 779 -18.81 20.26 18.62
C PHE A 779 -18.70 21.54 17.78
N LEU A 780 -19.83 22.05 17.27
CA LEU A 780 -19.90 23.32 16.53
C LEU A 780 -19.47 24.51 17.40
N ASN A 781 -19.82 24.50 18.69
CA ASN A 781 -19.38 25.53 19.64
C ASN A 781 -17.87 25.45 19.92
N CYS A 782 -17.30 24.25 20.04
CA CYS A 782 -15.84 24.05 20.13
C CYS A 782 -15.10 24.48 18.86
N GLU A 783 -15.68 24.27 17.67
CA GLU A 783 -15.11 24.75 16.41
C GLU A 783 -15.15 26.29 16.31
N THR A 784 -16.22 26.91 16.80
CA THR A 784 -16.36 28.38 16.89
C THR A 784 -15.32 28.96 17.86
N LEU A 785 -15.21 28.42 19.07
CA LEU A 785 -14.19 28.82 20.06
C LEU A 785 -12.76 28.60 19.55
N ARG A 786 -12.51 27.57 18.72
CA ARG A 786 -11.21 27.38 18.06
C ARG A 786 -10.91 28.53 17.11
N LYS A 787 -11.85 28.92 16.25
CA LYS A 787 -11.69 30.05 15.31
C LYS A 787 -11.46 31.38 16.05
N GLU A 788 -12.12 31.59 17.19
CA GLU A 788 -11.87 32.74 18.06
C GLU A 788 -10.45 32.70 18.66
N VAL A 789 -9.97 31.55 19.14
CA VAL A 789 -8.60 31.37 19.65
C VAL A 789 -7.55 31.58 18.55
N ASP A 790 -7.81 31.09 17.33
CA ASP A 790 -6.90 31.24 16.20
C ASP A 790 -6.86 32.70 15.69
N GLN A 791 -7.99 33.41 15.71
CA GLN A 791 -8.02 34.87 15.47
C GLN A 791 -7.22 35.62 16.54
N LEU A 792 -7.45 35.32 17.83
CA LEU A 792 -6.71 35.96 18.93
C LEU A 792 -5.19 35.67 18.87
N ARG A 793 -4.78 34.50 18.37
CA ARG A 793 -3.37 34.20 18.08
C ARG A 793 -2.82 35.10 16.97
N SER A 794 -3.57 35.28 15.88
CA SER A 794 -3.21 36.20 14.79
C SER A 794 -3.09 37.64 15.29
N ASP A 795 -4.05 38.10 16.10
CA ASP A 795 -4.07 39.46 16.65
C ASP A 795 -2.88 39.71 17.60
N VAL A 796 -2.53 38.72 18.44
CA VAL A 796 -1.36 38.78 19.33
C VAL A 796 -0.05 38.83 18.53
N GLU A 797 0.07 38.07 17.44
CA GLU A 797 1.29 38.08 16.62
C GLU A 797 1.43 39.40 15.84
N ILE A 798 0.33 39.97 15.33
CA ILE A 798 0.30 41.32 14.74
C ILE A 798 0.69 42.38 15.78
N LEU A 799 0.23 42.25 17.03
CA LEU A 799 0.61 43.17 18.12
C LEU A 799 2.09 43.04 18.51
N ARG A 800 2.66 41.83 18.50
CA ARG A 800 4.11 41.60 18.68
C ARG A 800 4.92 42.23 17.56
N GLU A 801 4.59 41.93 16.31
CA GLU A 801 5.31 42.45 15.15
C GLU A 801 5.27 43.99 15.12
N ASN A 802 4.16 44.61 15.52
CA ASN A 802 4.07 46.07 15.69
C ASN A 802 4.89 46.59 16.89
N SER A 803 4.93 45.88 18.01
CA SER A 803 5.77 46.22 19.16
C SER A 803 7.26 46.16 18.81
N ASP A 804 7.69 45.16 18.06
CA ASP A 804 9.08 45.02 17.61
C ASP A 804 9.44 46.04 16.53
N LYS A 805 8.51 46.37 15.62
CA LYS A 805 8.68 47.50 14.68
C LYS A 805 8.85 48.85 15.40
N GLU A 806 8.06 49.12 16.44
CA GLU A 806 8.15 50.36 17.20
C GLU A 806 9.42 50.42 18.08
N ARG A 807 9.81 49.27 18.66
CA ARG A 807 11.10 49.11 19.33
C ARG A 807 12.27 49.40 18.38
N ASN A 808 12.27 48.81 17.19
CA ASN A 808 13.32 49.02 16.19
C ASN A 808 13.40 50.49 15.75
N ARG A 809 12.25 51.19 15.59
CA ARG A 809 12.23 52.64 15.35
C ARG A 809 12.88 53.43 16.49
N SER A 810 12.57 53.11 17.74
CA SER A 810 13.19 53.74 18.91
C SER A 810 14.70 53.47 18.97
N GLU A 811 15.15 52.24 18.71
CA GLU A 811 16.58 51.89 18.67
C GLU A 811 17.30 52.57 17.49
N GLU A 812 16.67 52.76 16.33
CA GLU A 812 17.18 53.57 15.22
C GLU A 812 17.26 55.07 15.55
N GLU A 813 16.26 55.63 16.25
CA GLU A 813 16.23 57.05 16.63
C GLU A 813 17.30 57.35 17.68
N HIS A 814 17.45 56.50 18.70
CA HIS A 814 18.55 56.58 19.65
C HIS A 814 19.91 56.38 18.98
N SER A 815 20.02 55.50 17.98
CA SER A 815 21.25 55.35 17.19
C SER A 815 21.59 56.61 16.39
N ARG A 816 20.58 57.25 15.77
CA ARG A 816 20.73 58.55 15.07
C ARG A 816 21.13 59.68 16.02
N GLU A 817 20.54 59.73 17.22
CA GLU A 817 20.88 60.71 18.26
C GLU A 817 22.30 60.51 18.79
N ILE A 818 22.71 59.26 19.06
CA ILE A 818 24.08 58.91 19.45
C ILE A 818 25.09 59.32 18.37
N GLU A 819 24.79 59.13 17.08
CA GLU A 819 25.71 59.48 15.99
C GLU A 819 25.81 61.00 15.75
N ASP A 820 24.70 61.75 15.90
CA ASP A 820 24.74 63.22 15.91
C ASP A 820 25.53 63.77 17.13
N ILE A 821 25.39 63.15 18.31
CA ILE A 821 26.21 63.46 19.48
C ILE A 821 27.70 63.15 19.22
N ARG A 822 28.02 61.99 18.61
CA ARG A 822 29.40 61.62 18.22
C ARG A 822 29.98 62.63 17.24
N SER A 823 29.25 62.99 16.18
CA SER A 823 29.64 64.00 15.20
C SER A 823 29.93 65.37 15.85
N LYS A 824 29.07 65.81 16.78
CA LYS A 824 29.29 67.05 17.56
C LYS A 824 30.56 67.00 18.43
N TYR A 825 30.87 65.85 19.05
CA TYR A 825 32.10 65.68 19.83
C TYR A 825 33.35 65.55 18.95
N GLU A 826 33.28 64.85 17.83
CA GLU A 826 34.38 64.73 16.86
C GLU A 826 34.77 66.10 16.29
N ILE A 827 33.79 66.90 15.87
CA ILE A 827 34.01 68.30 15.44
C ILE A 827 34.65 69.15 16.57
N LYS A 828 34.38 68.83 17.84
CA LYS A 828 34.98 69.51 19.00
C LYS A 828 36.43 69.05 19.26
N ILE A 829 36.71 67.76 19.12
CA ILE A 829 38.06 67.18 19.19
C ILE A 829 38.95 67.74 18.07
N GLN A 830 38.46 67.78 16.83
CA GLN A 830 39.19 68.37 15.70
C GLN A 830 39.52 69.85 15.90
N LYS A 831 38.62 70.63 16.53
CA LYS A 831 38.88 72.04 16.89
C LYS A 831 39.99 72.15 17.96
N LEU A 832 39.94 71.33 19.00
CA LEU A 832 40.96 71.30 20.06
C LEU A 832 42.33 70.87 19.52
N ASN A 833 42.38 69.82 18.68
CA ASN A 833 43.61 69.36 18.06
C ASN A 833 44.25 70.46 17.19
N LYS A 834 43.44 71.21 16.44
CA LYS A 834 43.90 72.35 15.63
C LYS A 834 44.39 73.53 16.47
N GLU A 835 43.80 73.75 17.65
CA GLU A 835 44.27 74.76 18.61
C GLU A 835 45.61 74.34 19.25
N ILE A 836 45.78 73.06 19.58
CA ILE A 836 47.04 72.48 20.06
C ILE A 836 48.14 72.58 18.98
N GLU A 837 47.83 72.27 17.73
CA GLU A 837 48.74 72.42 16.57
C GLU A 837 49.18 73.89 16.38
N LEU A 838 48.26 74.84 16.53
CA LEU A 838 48.55 76.28 16.50
C LEU A 838 49.36 76.77 17.71
N MET A 839 49.29 76.10 18.87
CA MET A 839 50.19 76.37 19.99
C MET A 839 51.59 75.78 19.77
N LEU A 840 51.69 74.52 19.32
CA LEU A 840 52.96 73.86 19.03
C LEU A 840 53.77 74.60 17.95
N THR A 841 53.11 75.05 16.88
CA THR A 841 53.77 75.85 15.83
C THR A 841 54.20 77.24 16.31
N ARG A 842 53.55 77.83 17.32
CA ARG A 842 54.03 79.05 18.00
C ARG A 842 55.22 78.79 18.93
N SER A 843 55.29 77.61 19.58
CA SER A 843 56.37 77.25 20.51
C SER A 843 57.72 76.95 19.85
N ILE A 844 57.78 76.71 18.54
CA ILE A 844 59.00 76.32 17.82
C ILE A 844 59.74 77.53 17.19
N SER A 845 59.22 78.77 17.34
CA SER A 845 59.75 79.97 16.71
C SER A 845 60.90 80.68 17.45
N THR A 846 61.50 80.07 18.49
CA THR A 846 62.61 80.65 19.26
C THR A 846 63.76 79.67 19.48
N ASP A 847 64.96 80.15 19.20
CA ASP A 847 66.28 79.59 19.53
C ASP A 847 66.69 78.20 19.00
N SER A 848 67.40 78.21 17.87
CA SER A 848 68.76 77.65 17.83
C SER A 848 69.61 78.31 16.74
N LYS A 849 70.92 78.45 16.95
CA LYS A 849 71.84 79.22 16.07
C LYS A 849 73.26 78.64 16.09
N TYR A 850 73.80 78.36 14.90
CA TYR A 850 75.17 77.89 14.62
C TYR A 850 75.48 76.45 15.12
N THR A 851 76.39 75.66 14.52
CA THR A 851 77.39 75.91 13.46
C THR A 851 77.30 74.91 12.28
N SER A 852 77.99 75.22 11.19
CA SER A 852 78.28 74.39 10.00
C SER A 852 79.79 73.97 10.05
N PRO A 853 80.48 73.29 9.07
CA PRO A 853 80.12 73.09 7.66
C PRO A 853 80.61 71.82 6.89
N MET A 854 80.21 71.78 5.60
CA MET A 854 80.91 71.22 4.40
C MET A 854 80.80 69.73 3.96
N LYS A 855 80.11 69.57 2.80
CA LYS A 855 80.55 68.91 1.53
C LYS A 855 80.81 67.37 1.54
N ASN A 856 80.66 66.63 0.43
CA ASN A 856 80.41 67.02 -0.99
C ASN A 856 79.58 65.98 -1.79
N ALA A 857 79.22 66.33 -3.04
CA ALA A 857 78.31 65.63 -3.95
C ALA A 857 78.64 64.16 -4.36
N GLY A 858 77.62 63.37 -4.77
CA GLY A 858 77.78 61.92 -5.04
C GLY A 858 76.90 61.17 -6.08
N LYS A 859 75.96 61.79 -6.81
CA LYS A 859 75.16 61.23 -7.96
C LYS A 859 74.34 59.92 -7.77
N GLY A 860 73.05 59.94 -8.19
CA GLY A 860 72.55 58.87 -9.10
C GLY A 860 71.12 58.31 -8.96
N PHE A 861 70.29 58.54 -10.00
CA PHE A 861 69.23 57.66 -10.55
C PHE A 861 67.89 57.36 -9.81
N ARG A 862 66.84 58.07 -10.29
CA ARG A 862 65.48 57.63 -10.74
C ARG A 862 64.46 56.97 -9.79
N HIS A 863 63.23 57.54 -9.82
CA HIS A 863 61.85 56.98 -9.86
C HIS A 863 61.61 55.50 -9.42
N VAL A 864 60.49 55.13 -8.77
CA VAL A 864 59.06 55.48 -9.03
C VAL A 864 58.25 55.58 -7.70
N ALA A 865 57.03 56.14 -7.74
CA ALA A 865 56.10 56.35 -6.63
C ALA A 865 55.52 55.08 -5.97
N SER A 866 54.96 55.21 -4.74
CA SER A 866 53.53 54.98 -4.42
C SER A 866 53.23 54.90 -2.90
N GLN A 867 52.23 55.68 -2.43
CA GLN A 867 51.24 55.46 -1.34
C GLN A 867 51.58 54.79 0.03
N GLY A 868 50.86 55.20 1.09
CA GLY A 868 50.30 54.21 2.06
C GLY A 868 50.74 54.15 3.54
N SER A 869 50.92 55.28 4.22
CA SER A 869 51.12 55.39 5.70
C SER A 869 49.86 55.01 6.53
N PRO A 870 49.86 54.88 7.89
CA PRO A 870 50.72 54.10 8.81
C PRO A 870 49.95 53.38 9.97
N VAL A 871 50.69 52.83 10.95
CA VAL A 871 50.24 52.31 12.29
C VAL A 871 50.48 53.37 13.39
N PRO A 872 49.59 53.58 14.41
CA PRO A 872 50.02 53.40 15.83
C PRO A 872 48.95 53.20 16.97
N VAL A 873 49.27 52.32 17.93
CA VAL A 873 49.38 52.50 19.43
C VAL A 873 48.30 53.22 20.30
N GLN A 874 47.66 52.43 21.18
CA GLN A 874 47.31 52.57 22.64
C GLN A 874 46.81 53.88 23.33
N SER A 875 45.87 53.69 24.30
CA SER A 875 45.63 54.43 25.59
C SER A 875 45.00 55.85 25.54
N ALA A 876 44.25 56.37 26.54
CA ALA A 876 43.54 55.81 27.71
C ALA A 876 42.46 56.81 28.29
N SER A 877 41.51 56.28 29.08
CA SER A 877 40.67 56.91 30.15
C SER A 877 40.24 58.41 30.12
N THR A 878 38.92 58.70 30.24
CA THR A 878 38.27 59.55 31.29
C THR A 878 36.73 59.68 31.15
N SER A 879 36.02 60.01 32.24
CA SER A 879 34.54 60.26 32.33
C SER A 879 34.17 61.73 31.98
N PRO A 880 32.88 62.18 31.80
CA PRO A 880 31.93 62.40 32.95
C PRO A 880 30.38 62.58 32.71
N LEU A 881 29.60 62.55 33.83
CA LEU A 881 28.39 63.36 34.22
C LEU A 881 27.03 63.41 33.45
N TYR A 882 25.92 63.11 34.19
CA TYR A 882 24.50 63.62 34.12
C TYR A 882 23.69 63.39 32.80
N LYS A 883 22.34 63.23 32.71
CA LYS A 883 21.07 63.34 33.54
C LYS A 883 19.89 62.74 32.69
N SER A 884 18.59 62.58 33.05
CA SER A 884 17.78 62.30 34.27
C SER A 884 16.24 62.35 33.93
N SER A 885 15.32 62.05 34.89
CA SER A 885 13.81 62.12 34.80
C SER A 885 13.13 60.84 34.26
N THR A 886 11.93 60.36 34.69
CA THR A 886 10.92 60.81 35.70
C THR A 886 10.03 59.64 36.22
N GLN A 887 9.50 59.73 37.45
CA GLN A 887 8.31 58.99 38.01
C GLN A 887 8.41 57.43 38.15
N GLU A 888 7.67 56.73 39.05
CA GLU A 888 6.50 57.13 39.88
C GLU A 888 6.32 56.34 41.23
N SER A 889 5.75 57.03 42.24
CA SER A 889 4.95 56.50 43.38
C SER A 889 5.58 55.75 44.61
N CYS A 890 4.83 55.80 45.72
CA CYS A 890 4.81 54.91 46.92
C CYS A 890 6.07 54.74 47.81
N THR A 891 6.03 54.75 49.16
CA THR A 891 5.20 55.45 50.18
C THR A 891 5.94 55.37 51.54
N SER A 892 5.74 56.33 52.46
CA SER A 892 6.37 56.33 53.81
C SER A 892 5.55 55.50 54.83
N PRO A 893 6.10 55.04 55.99
CA PRO A 893 6.39 55.97 57.11
C PRO A 893 7.64 55.65 57.95
N ILE A 894 8.37 56.69 58.40
CA ILE A 894 9.14 56.66 59.65
C ILE A 894 8.89 57.95 60.44
N SER A 895 8.36 57.79 61.65
CA SER A 895 8.31 58.80 62.70
C SER A 895 8.42 58.11 64.07
N GLU A 896 8.76 58.89 65.11
CA GLU A 896 8.98 58.44 66.50
C GLU A 896 10.21 57.54 66.76
N LEU A 897 11.29 58.16 67.29
CA LEU A 897 11.87 57.76 68.59
C LEU A 897 12.90 58.78 69.08
N LYS A 898 12.41 59.86 69.70
CA LYS A 898 13.18 60.59 70.73
C LYS A 898 12.87 59.94 72.08
N LYS A 899 13.88 59.54 72.86
CA LYS A 899 13.89 59.63 74.35
C LYS A 899 15.21 59.20 74.98
N ASP A 900 15.52 59.88 76.07
CA ASP A 900 16.10 59.39 77.33
C ASP A 900 17.37 58.51 77.31
N ILE A 901 18.53 59.17 77.40
CA ILE A 901 19.63 58.70 78.27
C ILE A 901 19.88 59.78 79.32
N LYS A 902 19.39 59.55 80.55
CA LYS A 902 19.62 60.44 81.69
C LYS A 902 19.42 59.69 83.01
N LEU A 903 20.53 59.37 83.72
CA LEU A 903 20.77 59.69 85.15
C LEU A 903 21.79 58.77 85.84
N SER A 904 22.58 59.39 86.73
CA SER A 904 23.01 58.86 88.04
C SER A 904 24.11 57.77 88.14
N PRO A 905 24.78 57.63 89.31
CA PRO A 905 25.33 58.72 90.13
C PRO A 905 26.65 58.41 90.89
N TYR A 906 27.13 59.43 91.63
CA TYR A 906 27.76 59.35 92.97
C TYR A 906 29.27 59.06 93.16
N ARG A 907 29.85 59.97 94.00
CA ARG A 907 30.93 59.77 94.99
C ARG A 907 32.35 59.57 94.44
N GLY A 908 33.37 60.38 94.78
CA GLY A 908 33.45 61.50 95.74
C GLY A 908 34.64 61.31 96.70
N SER A 909 35.18 62.42 97.22
CA SER A 909 36.38 62.48 98.08
C SER A 909 37.71 62.13 97.39
N ASN A 910 38.87 62.67 97.78
CA ASN A 910 39.15 63.54 98.93
C ASN A 910 39.91 64.83 98.53
N ARG A 911 39.81 65.85 99.37
CA ARG A 911 40.86 66.89 99.45
C ARG A 911 42.03 66.30 100.21
N ASP A 912 43.25 66.66 99.85
CA ASP A 912 44.27 66.92 100.87
C ASP A 912 45.16 68.09 100.44
N ALA A 913 45.57 68.89 101.41
CA ALA A 913 46.37 70.07 101.17
C ALA A 913 47.86 69.77 101.44
N SER A 914 48.74 70.24 100.57
CA SER A 914 50.17 70.29 100.83
C SER A 914 50.72 71.61 100.34
N ILE A 915 50.63 72.61 101.23
CA ILE A 915 51.30 73.89 101.08
C ILE A 915 52.80 73.62 101.10
N LEU A 916 53.48 73.79 99.96
CA LEU A 916 54.93 73.80 99.91
C LEU A 916 55.40 75.02 99.10
N THR A 917 55.77 76.04 99.87
CA THR A 917 56.43 77.30 99.51
C THR A 917 57.17 77.35 98.17
N ASP A 918 56.94 78.41 97.39
CA ASP A 918 57.86 78.85 96.34
C ASP A 918 59.28 79.03 96.89
N PRO A 919 60.30 78.36 96.31
CA PRO A 919 61.69 78.74 96.53
C PRO A 919 62.02 79.98 95.69
N ASP A 920 62.31 81.11 96.34
CA ASP A 920 62.71 82.38 95.69
C ASP A 920 63.75 82.12 94.57
N PRO A 921 63.45 82.45 93.28
CA PRO A 921 64.21 81.97 92.13
C PRO A 921 65.57 82.65 91.92
N LYS A 922 66.27 83.01 93.02
CA LYS A 922 67.62 83.57 93.02
C LYS A 922 68.73 82.54 93.20
N HIS A 923 68.43 81.33 93.71
CA HIS A 923 69.45 80.30 93.98
C HIS A 923 69.06 78.84 93.61
N LEU A 924 68.13 78.63 92.68
CA LEU A 924 67.94 77.30 92.07
C LEU A 924 69.09 76.98 91.09
N SER A 925 69.67 75.80 91.20
CA SER A 925 70.70 75.34 90.27
C SER A 925 70.10 74.99 88.90
N LYS A 926 70.87 75.18 87.82
CA LYS A 926 70.49 74.68 86.48
C LYS A 926 70.11 73.19 86.52
N ARG A 927 70.75 72.41 87.41
CA ARG A 927 70.52 70.97 87.60
C ARG A 927 69.20 70.63 88.31
N GLU A 928 68.45 71.61 88.80
CA GLU A 928 67.15 71.44 89.46
C GLU A 928 66.01 71.82 88.53
N VAL A 929 66.16 72.93 87.80
CA VAL A 929 65.25 73.31 86.71
C VAL A 929 65.22 72.22 85.63
N VAL A 930 66.39 71.69 85.24
CA VAL A 930 66.46 70.54 84.30
C VAL A 930 65.72 69.32 84.84
N ARG A 931 65.92 68.93 86.11
CA ARG A 931 65.20 67.79 86.71
C ARG A 931 63.68 67.99 86.84
N MET A 932 63.19 69.21 86.89
CA MET A 932 61.75 69.49 86.81
C MET A 932 61.23 69.44 85.38
N MET A 933 61.97 69.97 84.39
CA MET A 933 61.60 69.84 82.98
C MET A 933 61.66 68.39 82.49
N GLU A 934 62.65 67.60 82.93
CA GLU A 934 62.72 66.15 82.68
C GLU A 934 61.48 65.44 83.20
N LYS A 935 61.07 65.67 84.46
CA LYS A 935 59.86 65.08 85.06
C LYS A 935 58.55 65.53 84.41
N LEU A 936 58.47 66.78 83.94
CA LEU A 936 57.31 67.26 83.19
C LEU A 936 57.29 66.67 81.78
N GLY A 937 58.45 66.49 81.16
CA GLY A 937 58.63 65.79 79.89
C GLY A 937 58.15 64.34 79.97
N THR A 938 58.69 63.54 80.91
CA THR A 938 58.29 62.13 81.06
C THR A 938 56.80 62.00 81.40
N LYS A 939 56.25 62.88 82.25
CA LYS A 939 54.81 62.87 82.57
C LYS A 939 53.94 63.21 81.35
N HIS A 940 54.36 64.16 80.52
CA HIS A 940 53.66 64.48 79.27
C HIS A 940 53.79 63.35 78.24
N GLU A 941 54.93 62.68 78.18
CA GLU A 941 55.17 61.50 77.34
C GLU A 941 54.32 60.31 77.79
N GLU A 942 54.20 60.04 79.10
CA GLU A 942 53.26 59.07 79.69
C GLU A 942 51.79 59.40 79.38
N GLU A 943 51.40 60.68 79.45
CA GLU A 943 50.06 61.14 79.07
C GLU A 943 49.80 60.98 77.56
N MET A 944 50.79 61.25 76.71
CA MET A 944 50.70 61.04 75.26
C MET A 944 50.63 59.55 74.89
N ILE A 945 51.45 58.69 75.51
CA ILE A 945 51.43 57.24 75.31
C ILE A 945 50.10 56.63 75.78
N THR A 946 49.55 57.08 76.91
CA THR A 946 48.23 56.61 77.37
C THR A 946 47.09 57.10 76.47
N LEU A 947 47.14 58.34 75.96
CA LEU A 947 46.21 58.81 74.93
C LEU A 947 46.32 57.99 73.64
N GLU A 948 47.53 57.76 73.13
CA GLU A 948 47.76 56.98 71.90
C GLU A 948 47.25 55.54 72.04
N ASN A 949 47.52 54.89 73.17
CA ASN A 949 47.01 53.54 73.46
C ASN A 949 45.49 53.50 73.60
N ASN A 950 44.85 54.53 74.16
CA ASN A 950 43.39 54.65 74.20
C ASN A 950 42.80 54.82 72.79
N TYR A 951 43.40 55.63 71.92
CA TYR A 951 42.98 55.77 70.53
C TYR A 951 43.16 54.47 69.74
N LYS A 952 44.31 53.78 69.88
CA LYS A 952 44.54 52.45 69.28
C LYS A 952 43.49 51.44 69.73
N LEU A 953 43.16 51.41 71.03
CA LEU A 953 42.15 50.51 71.57
C LEU A 953 40.73 50.82 71.03
N GLU A 954 40.38 52.09 70.84
CA GLU A 954 39.08 52.46 70.27
C GLU A 954 39.01 52.17 68.76
N ILE A 955 40.10 52.38 68.01
CA ILE A 955 40.22 51.96 66.61
C ILE A 955 40.01 50.44 66.50
N MET A 956 40.69 49.63 67.32
CA MET A 956 40.50 48.18 67.33
C MET A 956 39.06 47.74 67.66
N LYS A 957 38.32 48.48 68.50
CA LYS A 957 36.89 48.21 68.74
C LYS A 957 36.05 48.54 67.49
N LEU A 958 36.31 49.66 66.83
CA LEU A 958 35.60 50.09 65.62
C LEU A 958 35.87 49.14 64.45
N GLU A 959 37.13 48.76 64.23
CA GLU A 959 37.53 47.73 63.26
C GLU A 959 36.83 46.40 63.54
N LYS A 960 36.82 45.92 64.79
CA LYS A 960 36.15 44.67 65.16
C LYS A 960 34.63 44.75 64.96
N LYS A 961 34.01 45.90 65.24
CA LYS A 961 32.57 46.13 65.00
C LYS A 961 32.27 46.12 63.50
N TRP A 962 33.01 46.90 62.72
CA TRP A 962 32.86 46.96 61.26
C TRP A 962 33.09 45.59 60.61
N GLN A 963 34.11 44.84 61.05
CA GLN A 963 34.36 43.48 60.57
C GLN A 963 33.18 42.54 60.88
N SER A 964 32.53 42.67 62.05
CA SER A 964 31.34 41.89 62.39
C SER A 964 30.08 42.30 61.58
N GLU A 965 29.96 43.57 61.21
CA GLU A 965 28.90 44.07 60.33
C GLU A 965 29.11 43.58 58.88
N VAL A 966 30.35 43.64 58.38
CA VAL A 966 30.75 43.10 57.06
C VAL A 966 30.51 41.60 56.99
N ASP A 967 30.89 40.83 58.01
CA ASP A 967 30.67 39.38 58.00
C ASP A 967 29.19 39.01 58.17
N SER A 968 28.39 39.81 58.89
CA SER A 968 26.93 39.67 58.93
C SER A 968 26.28 39.94 57.57
N ILE A 969 26.75 40.93 56.82
CA ILE A 969 26.28 41.23 55.46
C ILE A 969 26.69 40.11 54.48
N ARG A 970 27.95 39.63 54.55
CA ARG A 970 28.43 38.51 53.72
C ARG A 970 27.59 37.25 53.93
N GLU A 971 27.26 36.91 55.19
CA GLU A 971 26.45 35.72 55.49
C GLU A 971 25.00 35.88 55.01
N LYS A 972 24.40 37.07 55.08
CA LYS A 972 23.08 37.34 54.49
C LYS A 972 23.08 37.12 52.97
N ILE A 973 24.03 37.73 52.27
CA ILE A 973 24.18 37.57 50.81
C ILE A 973 24.41 36.08 50.44
N ARG A 974 25.18 35.35 51.26
CA ARG A 974 25.40 33.90 51.07
C ARG A 974 24.11 33.09 51.21
N VAL A 975 23.27 33.40 52.19
CA VAL A 975 21.96 32.74 52.37
C VAL A 975 20.98 33.14 51.26
N GLU A 976 20.97 34.40 50.85
CA GLU A 976 20.08 34.93 49.81
C GLU A 976 20.38 34.32 48.44
N MET A 977 21.66 34.22 48.04
CA MET A 977 22.06 33.48 46.84
C MET A 977 21.75 31.97 46.93
N MET A 978 21.87 31.37 48.12
CA MET A 978 21.56 29.94 48.32
C MET A 978 20.06 29.67 48.20
N ASN A 979 19.21 30.60 48.64
CA ASN A 979 17.77 30.53 48.46
C ASN A 979 17.38 30.69 46.99
N LEU A 980 17.90 31.72 46.31
CA LEU A 980 17.66 31.94 44.88
C LEU A 980 18.02 30.71 44.04
N HIS A 981 19.17 30.07 44.32
CA HIS A 981 19.56 28.86 43.59
C HIS A 981 18.66 27.64 43.90
N VAL A 982 18.10 27.57 45.11
CA VAL A 982 17.09 26.55 45.45
C VAL A 982 15.75 26.84 44.74
N GLU A 983 15.37 28.10 44.58
CA GLU A 983 14.19 28.54 43.82
C GLU A 983 14.36 28.24 42.32
N GLU A 984 15.50 28.59 41.70
CA GLU A 984 15.86 28.22 40.32
C GLU A 984 15.78 26.69 40.07
N LEU A 985 16.30 25.89 41.02
CA LEU A 985 16.25 24.43 40.93
C LEU A 985 14.82 23.90 41.09
N GLN A 986 13.98 24.53 41.90
CA GLN A 986 12.56 24.18 42.03
C GLN A 986 11.76 24.55 40.78
N GLU A 987 12.00 25.73 40.18
CA GLU A 987 11.38 26.12 38.91
C GLU A 987 11.79 25.19 37.76
N LEU A 988 13.07 24.79 37.68
CA LEU A 988 13.53 23.81 36.69
C LEU A 988 12.91 22.42 36.90
N GLN A 989 12.79 21.96 38.15
CA GLN A 989 12.14 20.68 38.47
C GLN A 989 10.64 20.71 38.15
N GLU A 990 9.94 21.79 38.49
CA GLU A 990 8.51 21.95 38.22
C GLU A 990 8.23 22.10 36.72
N LYS A 991 9.08 22.85 35.99
CA LYS A 991 9.00 22.95 34.52
C LYS A 991 9.18 21.58 33.87
N HIS A 992 10.18 20.80 34.28
CA HIS A 992 10.38 19.44 33.78
C HIS A 992 9.23 18.48 34.19
N ARG A 993 8.63 18.67 35.39
CA ARG A 993 7.44 17.93 35.83
C ARG A 993 6.24 18.20 34.92
N ILE A 994 5.97 19.48 34.62
CA ILE A 994 4.90 19.93 33.74
C ILE A 994 5.14 19.47 32.29
N GLU A 995 6.39 19.50 31.80
CA GLU A 995 6.75 19.02 30.47
C GLU A 995 6.51 17.51 30.32
N MET A 996 6.93 16.71 31.32
CA MET A 996 6.66 15.27 31.37
C MET A 996 5.16 14.96 31.51
N GLU A 997 4.42 15.72 32.33
CA GLU A 997 2.97 15.56 32.50
C GLU A 997 2.21 15.87 31.19
N ASN A 998 2.60 16.94 30.49
CA ASN A 998 2.07 17.27 29.16
C ASN A 998 2.40 16.19 28.12
N ARG A 999 3.62 15.62 28.14
CA ARG A 999 3.99 14.57 27.19
C ARG A 999 3.21 13.28 27.43
N VAL A 1000 3.06 12.84 28.69
CA VAL A 1000 2.22 11.69 29.07
C VAL A 1000 0.74 11.92 28.72
N GLU A 1001 0.25 13.16 28.82
CA GLU A 1001 -1.11 13.52 28.43
C GLU A 1001 -1.30 13.60 26.89
N GLN A 1002 -0.24 13.91 26.13
CA GLN A 1002 -0.23 13.82 24.67
C GLN A 1002 -0.17 12.35 24.21
N GLU A 1003 0.73 11.54 24.78
CA GLU A 1003 0.83 10.08 24.54
C GLU A 1003 -0.53 9.39 24.79
N LYS A 1004 -1.27 9.78 25.85
CA LYS A 1004 -2.64 9.33 26.12
C LYS A 1004 -3.63 9.72 25.01
N LYS A 1005 -3.59 10.96 24.52
CA LYS A 1005 -4.50 11.43 23.47
C LYS A 1005 -4.26 10.72 22.15
N GLU A 1006 -2.99 10.50 21.80
CA GLU A 1006 -2.59 9.76 20.60
C GLU A 1006 -3.02 8.29 20.69
N ALA A 1007 -2.85 7.64 21.85
CA ALA A 1007 -3.36 6.28 22.08
C ALA A 1007 -4.90 6.17 21.99
N VAL A 1008 -5.63 7.17 22.49
CA VAL A 1008 -7.10 7.24 22.37
C VAL A 1008 -7.53 7.47 20.92
N VAL A 1009 -6.83 8.32 20.16
CA VAL A 1009 -7.09 8.52 18.72
C VAL A 1009 -6.82 7.24 17.94
N ALA A 1010 -5.71 6.54 18.21
CA ALA A 1010 -5.40 5.25 17.59
C ALA A 1010 -6.48 4.19 17.87
N LEU A 1011 -6.93 4.06 19.12
CA LEU A 1011 -8.00 3.10 19.46
C LEU A 1011 -9.35 3.48 18.81
N ILE A 1012 -9.64 4.78 18.65
CA ILE A 1012 -10.82 5.24 17.90
C ILE A 1012 -10.70 4.92 16.40
N THR A 1013 -9.52 5.04 15.78
CA THR A 1013 -9.34 4.70 14.36
C THR A 1013 -9.37 3.19 14.13
N GLU A 1014 -8.76 2.39 15.00
CA GLU A 1014 -8.87 0.91 14.96
C GLU A 1014 -10.33 0.46 15.06
N TRP A 1015 -11.08 1.00 16.02
CA TRP A 1015 -12.50 0.65 16.19
C TRP A 1015 -13.37 1.14 15.02
N ALA A 1016 -13.06 2.30 14.42
CA ALA A 1016 -13.72 2.76 13.20
C ALA A 1016 -13.48 1.81 12.01
N CYS A 1017 -12.25 1.33 11.84
CA CYS A 1017 -11.91 0.33 10.83
C CYS A 1017 -12.60 -1.02 11.08
N GLU A 1018 -12.65 -1.50 12.34
CA GLU A 1018 -13.40 -2.72 12.70
C GLU A 1018 -14.90 -2.57 12.40
N VAL A 1019 -15.52 -1.46 12.82
CA VAL A 1019 -16.93 -1.16 12.52
C VAL A 1019 -17.19 -1.05 11.01
N GLN A 1020 -16.26 -0.53 10.22
CA GLN A 1020 -16.37 -0.50 8.76
C GLN A 1020 -16.26 -1.90 8.14
N SER A 1021 -15.33 -2.73 8.62
CA SER A 1021 -15.18 -4.13 8.19
C SER A 1021 -16.43 -4.97 8.54
N LEU A 1022 -16.99 -4.77 9.74
CA LEU A 1022 -18.24 -5.43 10.16
C LEU A 1022 -19.44 -4.97 9.33
N LYS A 1023 -19.53 -3.67 8.99
CA LYS A 1023 -20.57 -3.16 8.06
C LYS A 1023 -20.44 -3.78 6.67
N GLN A 1024 -19.23 -3.92 6.12
CA GLN A 1024 -19.02 -4.58 4.84
C GLN A 1024 -19.41 -6.07 4.91
N SER A 1025 -18.92 -6.80 5.90
CA SER A 1025 -19.27 -8.21 6.12
C SER A 1025 -20.78 -8.43 6.27
N HIS A 1026 -21.48 -7.53 6.96
CA HIS A 1026 -22.94 -7.54 7.07
C HIS A 1026 -23.64 -7.25 5.72
N ALA A 1027 -23.14 -6.31 4.91
CA ALA A 1027 -23.67 -6.05 3.57
C ALA A 1027 -23.48 -7.25 2.63
N GLU A 1028 -22.31 -7.91 2.68
CA GLU A 1028 -22.04 -9.15 1.95
C GLU A 1028 -22.95 -10.30 2.39
N ALA A 1029 -23.20 -10.44 3.70
CA ALA A 1029 -24.15 -11.42 4.24
C ALA A 1029 -25.59 -11.14 3.77
N LEU A 1030 -26.04 -9.88 3.77
CA LEU A 1030 -27.35 -9.50 3.22
C LEU A 1030 -27.46 -9.80 1.72
N ALA A 1031 -26.41 -9.53 0.93
CA ALA A 1031 -26.37 -9.87 -0.48
C ALA A 1031 -26.45 -11.39 -0.73
N GLN A 1032 -25.82 -12.21 0.13
CA GLN A 1032 -25.96 -13.67 0.08
C GLN A 1032 -27.37 -14.13 0.46
N VAL A 1033 -27.99 -13.53 1.48
CA VAL A 1033 -29.38 -13.82 1.88
C VAL A 1033 -30.35 -13.49 0.75
N GLU A 1034 -30.21 -12.32 0.09
CA GLU A 1034 -31.08 -11.97 -1.03
C GLU A 1034 -30.86 -12.88 -2.25
N LYS A 1035 -29.60 -13.27 -2.54
CA LYS A 1035 -29.28 -14.27 -3.57
C LYS A 1035 -29.90 -15.64 -3.27
N MET A 1036 -29.98 -16.04 -2.00
CA MET A 1036 -30.67 -17.27 -1.57
C MET A 1036 -32.19 -17.13 -1.63
N LYS A 1037 -32.74 -15.96 -1.30
CA LYS A 1037 -34.17 -15.62 -1.42
C LYS A 1037 -34.63 -15.61 -2.88
N MET A 1038 -33.83 -15.09 -3.80
CA MET A 1038 -34.06 -15.20 -5.24
C MET A 1038 -34.05 -16.67 -5.71
N LYS A 1039 -33.01 -17.46 -5.36
CA LYS A 1039 -32.98 -18.90 -5.65
C LYS A 1039 -34.21 -19.66 -5.13
N TYR A 1040 -34.63 -19.37 -3.89
CA TYR A 1040 -35.83 -19.95 -3.29
C TYR A 1040 -37.11 -19.55 -4.04
N ASN A 1041 -37.25 -18.28 -4.43
CA ASN A 1041 -38.38 -17.82 -5.22
C ASN A 1041 -38.43 -18.47 -6.61
N THR A 1042 -37.28 -18.65 -7.27
CA THR A 1042 -37.16 -19.40 -8.53
C THR A 1042 -37.57 -20.86 -8.34
N ALA A 1043 -37.03 -21.55 -7.32
CA ALA A 1043 -37.38 -22.93 -7.02
C ALA A 1043 -38.87 -23.09 -6.66
N LYS A 1044 -39.45 -22.15 -5.92
CA LYS A 1044 -40.88 -22.08 -5.59
C LYS A 1044 -41.73 -21.85 -6.85
N SER A 1045 -41.31 -20.98 -7.76
CA SER A 1045 -41.97 -20.77 -9.05
C SER A 1045 -41.96 -22.03 -9.92
N ILE A 1046 -40.82 -22.71 -10.00
CA ILE A 1046 -40.66 -24.00 -10.69
C ILE A 1046 -41.56 -25.08 -10.05
N ALA A 1047 -41.59 -25.18 -8.72
CA ALA A 1047 -42.46 -26.13 -8.01
C ALA A 1047 -43.95 -25.83 -8.23
N LEU A 1048 -44.35 -24.56 -8.31
CA LEU A 1048 -45.72 -24.16 -8.66
C LEU A 1048 -46.06 -24.50 -10.12
N ARG A 1049 -45.14 -24.29 -11.07
CA ARG A 1049 -45.30 -24.70 -12.48
C ARG A 1049 -45.47 -26.22 -12.60
N TYR A 1050 -44.63 -27.01 -11.91
CA TYR A 1050 -44.80 -28.47 -11.84
C TYR A 1050 -46.14 -28.86 -11.22
N LYS A 1051 -46.57 -28.20 -10.13
CA LYS A 1051 -47.89 -28.46 -9.53
C LYS A 1051 -49.02 -28.19 -10.53
N SER A 1052 -49.00 -27.08 -11.26
CA SER A 1052 -50.03 -26.78 -12.28
C SER A 1052 -49.99 -27.75 -13.46
N TYR A 1053 -48.79 -28.22 -13.86
CA TYR A 1053 -48.66 -29.26 -14.88
C TYR A 1053 -49.26 -30.59 -14.41
N PHE A 1054 -48.99 -31.01 -13.17
CA PHE A 1054 -49.56 -32.24 -12.61
C PHE A 1054 -51.08 -32.15 -12.41
N THR A 1055 -51.64 -31.00 -11.99
CA THR A 1055 -53.10 -30.85 -11.92
C THR A 1055 -53.75 -30.87 -13.30
N SER A 1056 -53.21 -30.12 -14.26
CA SER A 1056 -53.74 -30.11 -15.64
C SER A 1056 -53.63 -31.48 -16.31
N LYS A 1057 -52.54 -32.23 -16.07
CA LYS A 1057 -52.36 -33.60 -16.56
C LYS A 1057 -53.31 -34.60 -15.88
N ALA A 1058 -53.61 -34.41 -14.58
CA ALA A 1058 -54.60 -35.22 -13.88
C ALA A 1058 -56.03 -34.93 -14.36
N GLU A 1059 -56.35 -33.66 -14.68
CA GLU A 1059 -57.62 -33.27 -15.31
C GLU A 1059 -57.74 -33.86 -16.71
N GLN A 1060 -56.70 -33.76 -17.54
CA GLN A 1060 -56.64 -34.41 -18.86
C GLN A 1060 -56.82 -35.93 -18.75
N MET A 1061 -56.11 -36.60 -17.83
CA MET A 1061 -56.29 -38.03 -17.60
C MET A 1061 -57.72 -38.37 -17.16
N LYS A 1062 -58.34 -37.55 -16.31
CA LYS A 1062 -59.74 -37.73 -15.89
C LYS A 1062 -60.71 -37.55 -17.07
N GLU A 1063 -60.43 -36.65 -17.99
CA GLU A 1063 -61.23 -36.46 -19.21
C GLU A 1063 -61.06 -37.64 -20.19
N GLU A 1064 -59.84 -38.16 -20.38
CA GLU A 1064 -59.61 -39.37 -21.17
C GLU A 1064 -60.26 -40.62 -20.54
N TRP A 1065 -60.20 -40.77 -19.21
CA TRP A 1065 -60.96 -41.82 -18.51
C TRP A 1065 -62.46 -41.71 -18.76
N LYS A 1066 -63.02 -40.49 -18.73
CA LYS A 1066 -64.44 -40.24 -19.03
C LYS A 1066 -64.80 -40.55 -20.49
N LYS A 1067 -63.93 -40.23 -21.45
CA LYS A 1067 -64.11 -40.62 -22.86
C LYS A 1067 -64.10 -42.15 -23.05
N VAL A 1068 -63.23 -42.85 -22.32
CA VAL A 1068 -63.17 -44.32 -22.31
C VAL A 1068 -64.41 -44.93 -21.67
N GLU A 1069 -64.90 -44.37 -20.55
CA GLU A 1069 -66.15 -44.74 -19.87
C GLU A 1069 -67.37 -44.54 -20.78
N GLU A 1070 -67.52 -43.37 -21.42
CA GLU A 1070 -68.57 -43.09 -22.40
C GLU A 1070 -68.50 -43.99 -23.64
N GLY A 1071 -67.28 -44.36 -24.07
CA GLY A 1071 -67.05 -45.34 -25.12
C GLY A 1071 -67.52 -46.75 -24.75
N TYR A 1072 -67.20 -47.21 -23.53
CA TYR A 1072 -67.69 -48.50 -23.01
C TYR A 1072 -69.21 -48.51 -22.80
N GLU A 1073 -69.80 -47.43 -22.25
CA GLU A 1073 -71.26 -47.29 -22.17
C GLU A 1073 -71.92 -47.36 -23.55
N SER A 1074 -71.34 -46.71 -24.56
CA SER A 1074 -71.87 -46.71 -25.92
C SER A 1074 -71.80 -48.10 -26.56
N ALA A 1075 -70.66 -48.80 -26.40
CA ALA A 1075 -70.49 -50.18 -26.85
C ALA A 1075 -71.42 -51.16 -26.11
N LEU A 1076 -71.67 -50.95 -24.82
CA LEU A 1076 -72.64 -51.74 -24.04
C LEU A 1076 -74.07 -51.52 -24.54
N LYS A 1077 -74.50 -50.27 -24.76
CA LYS A 1077 -75.84 -49.96 -25.29
C LYS A 1077 -76.03 -50.50 -26.71
N GLU A 1078 -74.98 -50.51 -27.54
CA GLU A 1078 -75.02 -51.15 -28.85
C GLU A 1078 -75.07 -52.68 -28.75
N LEU A 1079 -74.34 -53.30 -27.81
CA LEU A 1079 -74.42 -54.72 -27.52
C LEU A 1079 -75.81 -55.13 -26.99
N GLU A 1080 -76.38 -54.37 -26.05
CA GLU A 1080 -77.74 -54.56 -25.54
C GLU A 1080 -78.77 -54.50 -26.67
N LYS A 1081 -78.67 -53.50 -27.56
CA LYS A 1081 -79.53 -53.37 -28.75
C LYS A 1081 -79.36 -54.55 -29.70
N ASN A 1082 -78.13 -55.01 -29.94
CA ASN A 1082 -77.85 -56.17 -30.79
C ASN A 1082 -78.38 -57.47 -30.16
N VAL A 1083 -78.33 -57.61 -28.83
CA VAL A 1083 -78.95 -58.72 -28.09
C VAL A 1083 -80.47 -58.65 -28.18
N HIS A 1084 -81.11 -57.49 -28.02
CA HIS A 1084 -82.56 -57.34 -28.20
C HIS A 1084 -82.99 -57.74 -29.61
N MET A 1085 -82.36 -57.21 -30.66
CA MET A 1085 -82.67 -57.60 -32.05
C MET A 1085 -82.47 -59.12 -32.29
N LEU A 1086 -81.52 -59.76 -31.61
CA LEU A 1086 -81.30 -61.21 -31.71
C LEU A 1086 -82.32 -62.02 -30.88
N VAL A 1087 -82.87 -61.45 -29.80
CA VAL A 1087 -84.00 -62.00 -29.05
C VAL A 1087 -85.28 -61.86 -29.88
N ASP A 1088 -85.58 -60.68 -30.42
CA ASP A 1088 -86.75 -60.42 -31.29
C ASP A 1088 -86.82 -61.44 -32.45
N VAL A 1089 -85.70 -61.62 -33.17
CA VAL A 1089 -85.59 -62.61 -34.27
C VAL A 1089 -85.77 -64.06 -33.77
N ARG A 1090 -85.41 -64.37 -32.53
CA ARG A 1090 -85.65 -65.69 -31.92
C ARG A 1090 -87.09 -65.86 -31.45
N GLU A 1091 -87.74 -64.80 -30.98
CA GLU A 1091 -89.17 -64.81 -30.66
C GLU A 1091 -90.01 -64.96 -31.93
N ASP A 1092 -89.69 -64.24 -33.03
CA ASP A 1092 -90.27 -64.45 -34.36
C ASP A 1092 -90.08 -65.90 -34.85
N GLU A 1093 -88.87 -66.45 -34.72
CA GLU A 1093 -88.58 -67.85 -35.05
C GLU A 1093 -89.42 -68.84 -34.21
N VAL A 1094 -89.60 -68.56 -32.92
CA VAL A 1094 -90.35 -69.41 -31.98
C VAL A 1094 -91.84 -69.27 -32.22
N GLU A 1095 -92.36 -68.07 -32.46
CA GLU A 1095 -93.76 -67.86 -32.84
C GLU A 1095 -94.05 -68.52 -34.20
N ALA A 1096 -93.19 -68.39 -35.20
CA ALA A 1096 -93.37 -69.09 -36.48
C ALA A 1096 -93.42 -70.62 -36.30
N LYS A 1097 -92.60 -71.19 -35.39
CA LYS A 1097 -92.66 -72.61 -35.02
C LYS A 1097 -93.95 -72.96 -34.27
N ILE A 1098 -94.39 -72.12 -33.32
CA ILE A 1098 -95.66 -72.28 -32.59
C ILE A 1098 -96.85 -72.21 -33.55
N GLN A 1099 -96.92 -71.23 -34.44
CA GLN A 1099 -97.96 -71.11 -35.46
C GLN A 1099 -97.96 -72.33 -36.41
N SER A 1100 -96.79 -72.85 -36.79
CA SER A 1100 -96.68 -74.08 -37.59
C SER A 1100 -97.23 -75.31 -36.84
N ILE A 1101 -96.87 -75.45 -35.56
CA ILE A 1101 -97.36 -76.52 -34.67
C ILE A 1101 -98.89 -76.39 -34.46
N THR A 1102 -99.39 -75.18 -34.20
CA THR A 1102 -100.82 -74.87 -34.05
C THR A 1102 -101.58 -75.22 -35.32
N ARG A 1103 -101.14 -74.78 -36.50
CA ARG A 1103 -101.75 -75.16 -37.80
C ARG A 1103 -101.73 -76.67 -38.00
N ALA A 1104 -100.66 -77.37 -37.62
CA ALA A 1104 -100.60 -78.84 -37.70
C ALA A 1104 -101.59 -79.53 -36.75
N TYR A 1105 -101.78 -79.00 -35.54
CA TYR A 1105 -102.78 -79.49 -34.58
C TYR A 1105 -104.21 -79.14 -34.99
N GLU A 1106 -104.48 -77.94 -35.51
CA GLU A 1106 -105.76 -77.57 -36.12
C GLU A 1106 -106.09 -78.50 -37.29
N HIS A 1107 -105.13 -78.79 -38.16
CA HIS A 1107 -105.30 -79.72 -39.27
C HIS A 1107 -105.43 -81.19 -38.81
N LYS A 1108 -105.04 -81.53 -37.57
CA LYS A 1108 -105.32 -82.81 -36.91
C LYS A 1108 -106.71 -82.80 -36.27
N ILE A 1109 -107.10 -81.73 -35.59
CA ILE A 1109 -108.42 -81.51 -34.99
C ILE A 1109 -109.50 -81.50 -36.08
N ASN A 1110 -109.30 -80.79 -37.19
CA ASN A 1110 -110.23 -80.76 -38.31
C ASN A 1110 -110.32 -82.13 -39.00
N ARG A 1111 -109.23 -82.91 -39.08
CA ARG A 1111 -109.30 -84.33 -39.51
C ARG A 1111 -110.01 -85.24 -38.50
N MET A 1112 -110.06 -84.88 -37.22
CA MET A 1112 -110.87 -85.58 -36.21
C MET A 1112 -112.33 -85.12 -36.27
N ARG A 1113 -112.62 -83.83 -36.51
CA ARG A 1113 -113.97 -83.31 -36.77
C ARG A 1113 -114.56 -83.95 -38.02
N MET A 1114 -113.86 -83.97 -39.16
CA MET A 1114 -114.28 -84.67 -40.38
C MET A 1114 -114.46 -86.20 -40.21
N LYS A 1115 -113.92 -86.79 -39.13
CA LYS A 1115 -114.20 -88.18 -38.75
C LYS A 1115 -115.43 -88.28 -37.83
N LEU A 1116 -115.56 -87.40 -36.85
CA LEU A 1116 -116.73 -87.30 -35.98
C LEU A 1116 -117.99 -86.94 -36.75
N GLU A 1117 -117.89 -86.03 -37.73
CA GLU A 1117 -118.93 -85.66 -38.68
C GLU A 1117 -119.34 -86.86 -39.54
N LYS A 1118 -118.39 -87.66 -40.04
CA LYS A 1118 -118.70 -88.95 -40.68
C LYS A 1118 -119.32 -89.98 -39.74
N TYR A 1119 -118.98 -89.98 -38.45
CA TYR A 1119 -119.66 -90.83 -37.46
C TYR A 1119 -121.06 -90.29 -37.11
N GLU A 1120 -121.25 -88.97 -37.11
CA GLU A 1120 -122.57 -88.34 -36.98
C GLU A 1120 -123.43 -88.62 -38.22
N ASP A 1121 -122.89 -88.60 -39.43
CA ASP A 1121 -123.61 -88.94 -40.66
C ASP A 1121 -124.00 -90.42 -40.70
N LEU A 1122 -123.16 -91.30 -40.15
CA LEU A 1122 -123.48 -92.71 -39.91
C LEU A 1122 -124.54 -92.87 -38.80
N LEU A 1123 -124.55 -92.03 -37.77
CA LEU A 1123 -125.58 -92.06 -36.71
C LEU A 1123 -126.90 -91.41 -37.15
N LYS A 1124 -126.86 -90.46 -38.09
CA LYS A 1124 -128.04 -89.77 -38.68
C LYS A 1124 -128.73 -90.61 -39.77
N SER A 1125 -128.26 -91.83 -40.07
CA SER A 1125 -128.97 -92.72 -41.00
C SER A 1125 -130.21 -93.39 -40.39
N GLU A 1126 -130.43 -93.31 -39.07
CA GLU A 1126 -131.68 -93.72 -38.41
C GLU A 1126 -132.32 -92.54 -37.63
N GLY A 1127 -133.29 -91.85 -38.24
CA GLY A 1127 -134.09 -90.83 -37.56
C GLY A 1127 -134.67 -89.77 -38.52
N LYS A 1128 -135.98 -89.82 -38.78
CA LYS A 1128 -136.67 -88.90 -39.71
C LYS A 1128 -137.47 -87.80 -38.99
N GLY A 1129 -137.43 -86.59 -39.54
CA GLY A 1129 -138.47 -85.55 -39.43
C GLY A 1129 -138.37 -84.60 -38.22
N ASP A 1130 -139.03 -83.43 -38.23
CA ASP A 1130 -139.69 -82.72 -39.35
C ASP A 1130 -139.90 -81.22 -38.98
N GLY A 1131 -140.10 -80.33 -39.98
CA GLY A 1131 -140.27 -78.88 -39.82
C GLY A 1131 -138.96 -78.09 -39.54
N GLY A 1132 -138.76 -76.83 -39.95
CA GLY A 1132 -139.66 -75.80 -40.50
C GLY A 1132 -139.77 -74.61 -39.52
N SER A 1133 -139.56 -73.34 -39.86
CA SER A 1133 -139.41 -72.65 -41.16
C SER A 1133 -138.87 -71.20 -40.98
N SER A 1134 -138.51 -70.51 -42.08
CA SER A 1134 -138.40 -69.02 -42.19
C SER A 1134 -137.31 -68.26 -41.38
N SER A 1135 -136.85 -67.05 -41.74
CA SER A 1135 -136.89 -66.30 -43.02
C SER A 1135 -135.87 -65.13 -43.04
N LYS A 1136 -135.12 -65.02 -44.15
CA LYS A 1136 -134.61 -63.82 -44.86
C LYS A 1136 -134.22 -62.49 -44.14
N ASN A 1137 -133.00 -62.06 -44.47
CA ASN A 1137 -132.59 -60.71 -44.94
C ASN A 1137 -132.43 -59.52 -43.97
N SER A 1138 -131.55 -58.60 -44.41
CA SER A 1138 -131.47 -57.15 -44.15
C SER A 1138 -131.15 -56.66 -42.74
N ASP A 1139 -130.57 -55.47 -42.52
CA ASP A 1139 -129.58 -54.65 -43.27
C ASP A 1139 -129.24 -53.40 -42.40
N GLU A 1140 -128.14 -52.72 -42.72
CA GLU A 1140 -127.86 -51.28 -42.43
C GLU A 1140 -127.83 -50.66 -40.99
N LYS A 1141 -126.95 -49.65 -40.87
CA LYS A 1141 -126.95 -48.46 -39.97
C LYS A 1141 -126.80 -48.71 -38.44
N GLU A 1142 -125.78 -48.21 -37.73
CA GLU A 1142 -125.10 -46.89 -37.66
C GLU A 1142 -125.88 -45.82 -36.84
N VAL A 1143 -125.14 -44.84 -36.28
CA VAL A 1143 -125.57 -43.59 -35.59
C VAL A 1143 -125.74 -43.63 -34.05
N LYS A 1144 -124.59 -43.54 -33.36
CA LYS A 1144 -124.17 -42.44 -32.45
C LYS A 1144 -125.14 -41.85 -31.38
N ARG A 1145 -124.60 -41.86 -30.13
CA ARG A 1145 -124.58 -40.80 -29.07
C ARG A 1145 -125.75 -40.64 -28.06
N SER A 1146 -125.32 -40.43 -26.79
CA SER A 1146 -126.00 -39.71 -25.69
C SER A 1146 -127.25 -40.36 -25.04
N SER A 1147 -127.50 -40.25 -23.72
CA SER A 1147 -126.69 -39.66 -22.62
C SER A 1147 -127.20 -40.12 -21.23
N LYS A 1148 -126.40 -39.85 -20.17
CA LYS A 1148 -126.72 -39.90 -18.72
C LYS A 1148 -126.84 -41.31 -18.09
N GLY A 1149 -126.30 -41.44 -16.87
CA GLY A 1149 -126.47 -42.60 -15.98
C GLY A 1149 -127.70 -42.44 -15.06
N PRO A 1150 -127.71 -43.11 -13.88
CA PRO A 1150 -126.74 -42.75 -12.85
C PRO A 1150 -126.12 -43.89 -12.00
N ASP A 1151 -125.05 -43.52 -11.29
CA ASP A 1151 -124.63 -43.94 -9.96
C ASP A 1151 -124.58 -45.43 -9.47
N LYS A 1152 -123.34 -45.78 -9.11
CA LYS A 1152 -122.89 -46.42 -7.85
C LYS A 1152 -122.90 -47.96 -7.70
N LEU A 1153 -121.89 -48.58 -7.08
CA LEU A 1153 -120.41 -48.34 -7.00
C LEU A 1153 -119.76 -49.52 -6.22
N VAL A 1154 -118.45 -49.39 -5.92
CA VAL A 1154 -117.68 -50.05 -4.82
C VAL A 1154 -116.90 -51.34 -5.15
N VAL A 1155 -115.58 -51.11 -5.36
CA VAL A 1155 -114.40 -51.93 -4.93
C VAL A 1155 -113.94 -53.13 -5.79
N PRO A 1156 -112.61 -53.38 -5.93
CA PRO A 1156 -112.06 -53.53 -7.29
C PRO A 1156 -111.07 -54.68 -7.54
N ASN A 1157 -110.73 -54.81 -8.83
CA ASN A 1157 -109.51 -55.34 -9.46
C ASN A 1157 -108.37 -55.84 -8.56
N SER A 1158 -107.93 -57.07 -8.85
CA SER A 1158 -106.51 -57.44 -8.81
C SER A 1158 -106.10 -57.92 -10.21
N HIS A 1159 -105.02 -57.33 -10.76
CA HIS A 1159 -104.38 -57.84 -11.97
C HIS A 1159 -102.86 -57.84 -11.76
N LEU A 1160 -102.35 -59.01 -11.42
CA LEU A 1160 -100.93 -59.31 -11.32
C LEU A 1160 -100.43 -59.89 -12.65
N CYS A 1161 -99.12 -59.80 -12.88
CA CYS A 1161 -98.37 -60.57 -13.88
C CYS A 1161 -98.81 -60.46 -15.36
N ARG A 1162 -98.12 -59.59 -16.11
CA ARG A 1162 -97.14 -60.06 -17.11
C ARG A 1162 -95.90 -59.17 -17.10
N LYS A 1163 -94.78 -59.77 -16.70
CA LYS A 1163 -93.41 -59.43 -17.07
C LYS A 1163 -92.94 -60.58 -17.97
N ILE A 1164 -92.20 -60.30 -19.04
CA ILE A 1164 -90.79 -59.92 -18.90
C ILE A 1164 -90.69 -58.44 -19.28
#